data_AF-A0A7Y2U8V0-F1
#
_entry.id   AF-A0A7Y2U8V0-F1
#
_cell.length_a   1.000
_cell.length_b   1.000
_cell.length_c   1.000
_cell.angle_alpha   90.00
_cell.angle_beta   90.00
_cell.angle_gamma   90.00
#
_symmetry.space_group_name_H-M   'P 1'
#
loop_
_entity.id
_entity.type
_entity.pdbx_description
1 polymer ?
#
loop_
_entity_poly.entity_id
_entity_poly.type
_entity_poly.pdbx_seq_one_letter_code
_entity_poly.pdbx_strand_id
1 'polypeptide(L)'
;VKGDVHDIGKNIVGVVLACNGFEVIDLGVMVPCEKILDVAAEKRADVIGLSGLITPSLDEMVNIAKEMERRELKTPILIGGATTSPAHTAVKIAPHYSGPIIHVLDASRSVPVTTSLLSEDGRDDLIAQNDAKHAKLRDTFNKKDKETISLEQARNNAAKINWDDYTPPTPEFTGTRVIENQSLRELVDYIDWTPFFHAWELRGVWDRETKTLKSKNTAAAEVAQKLYSDAQELLEEIIESKRFKAKGIYGFFPAYADGDDIILPEHNATFHTLRQQTAKSSGKPNYALSDFVRDGDLRSPSPANKFKTSYPDDETKIQKTRSRLPHWTQSGATYAVTFRLSDSLPRTIIQSYRQEKKHLTQLLNQAIADDNQALEKDATKQLEKLYREKIESALDHEHGACHMKNPDIAQIVADAITHFDGERYSLAAWCVMSNHVHLLIQPKPEYTLPDILKSIKNYSALQANKQLGVTGSFWQKESYDHLIRDEDDFWNQLEYIQHNPTKVGLHDYPFLYIHEDIDDGMTRRPEVAVTDHIGGFVVGIHGADEWAAELREKHEVDSAIMVQAIADRLAEAFAELLHHRARVAWGYERPNEFNHNELIKEIYQGIRPAPGYPAQPDHTEKKTLFKLLKASEQTDIHLTESCAMHPGAAVSGLLFSHPESKYFAISELQKDQVKDYAKRKGWT
;
A
#
# COMPACT_ATOMS: atom_id res chain seq x y z
N VAL A 1 -1.98 -15.77 21.80
CA VAL A 1 -0.54 -16.00 21.51
C VAL A 1 0.19 -14.66 21.41
N LYS A 2 1.51 -14.63 21.20
CA LYS A 2 2.29 -13.39 21.01
C LYS A 2 1.67 -12.51 19.91
N GLY A 3 1.65 -11.20 20.12
CA GLY A 3 1.13 -10.21 19.15
C GLY A 3 -0.39 -10.16 18.97
N ASP A 4 -1.14 -11.10 19.55
CA ASP A 4 -2.60 -11.13 19.54
C ASP A 4 -3.19 -10.64 20.88
N VAL A 5 -4.33 -9.95 20.82
CA VAL A 5 -4.90 -9.16 21.92
C VAL A 5 -6.31 -9.58 22.33
N HIS A 6 -7.01 -10.38 21.51
CA HIS A 6 -8.39 -10.76 21.83
C HIS A 6 -8.45 -12.04 22.67
N ASP A 7 -9.28 -12.03 23.72
CA ASP A 7 -9.35 -13.12 24.70
C ASP A 7 -10.76 -13.62 25.04
N ILE A 8 -11.85 -13.05 24.51
CA ILE A 8 -13.24 -13.46 24.84
C ILE A 8 -13.42 -14.98 24.73
N GLY A 9 -13.10 -15.57 23.56
CA GLY A 9 -13.23 -17.01 23.35
C GLY A 9 -12.31 -17.85 24.25
N LYS A 10 -11.10 -17.36 24.54
CA LYS A 10 -10.16 -18.00 25.50
C LYS A 10 -10.77 -18.03 26.90
N ASN A 11 -11.37 -16.93 27.33
CA ASN A 11 -11.94 -16.79 28.67
C ASN A 11 -13.14 -17.70 28.86
N ILE A 12 -14.01 -17.83 27.84
CA ILE A 12 -15.12 -18.80 27.86
C ILE A 12 -14.58 -20.22 28.02
N VAL A 13 -13.55 -20.61 27.26
CA VAL A 13 -12.90 -21.93 27.39
C VAL A 13 -12.34 -22.13 28.80
N GLY A 14 -11.66 -21.11 29.35
CA GLY A 14 -11.10 -21.16 30.70
C GLY A 14 -12.15 -21.38 31.78
N VAL A 15 -13.27 -20.65 31.73
CA VAL A 15 -14.40 -20.83 32.66
C VAL A 15 -15.00 -22.23 32.52
N VAL A 16 -15.27 -22.67 31.29
CA VAL A 16 -15.87 -23.98 31.03
C VAL A 16 -14.99 -25.13 31.54
N LEU A 17 -13.67 -25.04 31.36
CA LEU A 17 -12.72 -26.00 31.94
C LEU A 17 -12.71 -25.95 33.48
N ALA A 18 -12.65 -24.74 34.07
CA ALA A 18 -12.66 -24.60 35.53
C ALA A 18 -13.94 -25.18 36.17
N CYS A 19 -15.11 -24.98 35.55
CA CYS A 19 -16.38 -25.57 35.98
C CYS A 19 -16.38 -27.10 35.96
N ASN A 20 -15.48 -27.73 35.20
CA ASN A 20 -15.33 -29.18 35.10
C ASN A 20 -14.14 -29.71 35.93
N GLY A 21 -13.64 -28.91 36.88
CA GLY A 21 -12.63 -29.34 37.86
C GLY A 21 -11.18 -29.21 37.39
N PHE A 22 -10.91 -28.55 36.26
CA PHE A 22 -9.56 -28.25 35.81
C PHE A 22 -9.01 -26.99 36.48
N GLU A 23 -7.73 -27.00 36.87
CA GLU A 23 -7.01 -25.78 37.20
C GLU A 23 -6.59 -25.08 35.91
N VAL A 24 -7.02 -23.81 35.73
CA VAL A 24 -6.72 -23.04 34.52
C VAL A 24 -5.80 -21.87 34.88
N ILE A 25 -4.61 -21.87 34.27
CA ILE A 25 -3.62 -20.80 34.42
C ILE A 25 -3.67 -19.91 33.18
N ASP A 26 -4.40 -18.81 33.28
CA ASP A 26 -4.49 -17.84 32.19
C ASP A 26 -3.30 -16.88 32.19
N LEU A 27 -2.49 -16.93 31.13
CA LEU A 27 -1.32 -16.06 30.96
C LEU A 27 -1.66 -14.70 30.33
N GLY A 28 -2.92 -14.49 29.95
CA GLY A 28 -3.39 -13.28 29.29
C GLY A 28 -3.15 -13.28 27.78
N VAL A 29 -2.91 -12.10 27.24
CA VAL A 29 -2.74 -11.84 25.80
C VAL A 29 -1.32 -11.36 25.48
N MET A 30 -0.93 -11.38 24.20
CA MET A 30 0.42 -11.03 23.74
C MET A 30 1.56 -11.79 24.44
N VAL A 31 1.31 -13.02 24.90
CA VAL A 31 2.26 -13.80 25.69
C VAL A 31 3.35 -14.40 24.78
N PRO A 32 4.65 -14.14 25.03
CA PRO A 32 5.75 -14.74 24.27
C PRO A 32 5.81 -16.25 24.42
N CYS A 33 6.26 -16.96 23.37
CA CYS A 33 6.46 -18.42 23.37
C CYS A 33 7.24 -18.90 24.60
N GLU A 34 8.40 -18.30 24.86
CA GLU A 34 9.25 -18.59 26.03
C GLU A 34 8.45 -18.61 27.34
N LYS A 35 7.69 -17.53 27.60
CA LYS A 35 6.90 -17.40 28.83
C LYS A 35 5.81 -18.47 28.94
N ILE A 36 5.17 -18.84 27.83
CA ILE A 36 4.17 -19.92 27.82
C ILE A 36 4.82 -21.24 28.26
N LEU A 37 5.96 -21.58 27.65
CA LEU A 37 6.63 -22.86 27.91
C LEU A 37 7.30 -22.90 29.28
N ASP A 38 7.89 -21.79 29.73
CA ASP A 38 8.53 -21.68 31.03
C ASP A 38 7.50 -21.83 32.17
N VAL A 39 6.35 -21.15 32.07
CA VAL A 39 5.28 -21.29 33.07
C VAL A 39 4.65 -22.68 33.02
N ALA A 40 4.43 -23.25 31.82
CA ALA A 40 3.92 -24.61 31.70
C ALA A 40 4.85 -25.63 32.37
N ALA A 41 6.17 -25.47 32.24
CA ALA A 41 7.16 -26.30 32.92
C ALA A 41 7.19 -26.06 34.43
N GLU A 42 7.19 -24.80 34.88
CA GLU A 42 7.20 -24.43 36.31
C GLU A 42 5.98 -24.99 37.05
N LYS A 43 4.80 -24.82 36.44
CA LYS A 43 3.50 -25.24 37.00
C LYS A 43 3.16 -26.69 36.70
N ARG A 44 4.03 -27.39 35.93
CA ARG A 44 3.82 -28.78 35.49
C ARG A 44 2.47 -28.98 34.81
N ALA A 45 2.13 -28.06 33.91
CA ALA A 45 0.85 -28.08 33.21
C ALA A 45 0.70 -29.36 32.37
N ASP A 46 -0.46 -30.01 32.48
CA ASP A 46 -0.76 -31.24 31.76
C ASP A 46 -1.20 -30.99 30.30
N VAL A 47 -1.68 -29.79 29.99
CA VAL A 47 -2.14 -29.37 28.65
C VAL A 47 -1.82 -27.89 28.44
N ILE A 48 -1.40 -27.52 27.24
CA ILE A 48 -1.20 -26.11 26.83
C ILE A 48 -2.30 -25.70 25.85
N GLY A 49 -3.03 -24.62 26.15
CA GLY A 49 -4.03 -24.04 25.25
C GLY A 49 -3.50 -22.81 24.52
N LEU A 50 -3.65 -22.77 23.19
CA LEU A 50 -3.27 -21.63 22.35
C LEU A 50 -4.50 -21.04 21.66
N SER A 51 -4.69 -19.72 21.81
CA SER A 51 -5.76 -18.95 21.18
C SER A 51 -5.20 -17.90 20.22
N GLY A 52 -5.85 -17.75 19.05
CA GLY A 52 -5.56 -16.72 18.06
C GLY A 52 -6.79 -16.24 17.27
N LEU A 53 -6.89 -14.92 17.06
CA LEU A 53 -7.93 -14.23 16.30
C LEU A 53 -7.45 -13.81 14.89
N ILE A 54 -6.21 -13.38 14.75
CA ILE A 54 -5.68 -12.84 13.49
C ILE A 54 -4.77 -13.83 12.75
N THR A 55 -4.56 -13.64 11.44
CA THR A 55 -3.79 -14.61 10.65
C THR A 55 -2.32 -14.75 11.07
N PRO A 56 -1.60 -13.69 11.51
CA PRO A 56 -0.25 -13.83 12.06
C PRO A 56 -0.15 -14.73 13.30
N SER A 57 -1.24 -14.91 14.05
CA SER A 57 -1.28 -15.77 15.22
C SER A 57 -1.02 -17.24 14.89
N LEU A 58 -1.30 -17.66 13.65
CA LEU A 58 -1.03 -19.02 13.19
C LEU A 58 0.47 -19.32 13.09
N ASP A 59 1.29 -18.35 12.68
CA ASP A 59 2.74 -18.50 12.63
C ASP A 59 3.34 -18.61 14.03
N GLU A 60 2.79 -17.89 15.00
CA GLU A 60 3.18 -18.02 16.41
C GLU A 60 2.83 -19.41 16.97
N MET A 61 1.70 -20.00 16.59
CA MET A 61 1.37 -21.39 16.97
C MET A 61 2.34 -22.40 16.36
N VAL A 62 2.77 -22.18 15.12
CA VAL A 62 3.85 -22.99 14.49
C VAL A 62 5.17 -22.82 15.22
N ASN A 63 5.53 -21.60 15.60
CA ASN A 63 6.74 -21.31 16.36
C ASN A 63 6.73 -22.04 17.72
N ILE A 64 5.61 -21.97 18.45
CA ILE A 64 5.44 -22.70 19.71
C ILE A 64 5.59 -24.21 19.52
N ALA A 65 4.98 -24.80 18.48
CA ALA A 65 5.12 -26.23 18.20
C ALA A 65 6.59 -26.63 17.95
N LYS A 66 7.33 -25.85 17.14
CA LYS A 66 8.76 -26.06 16.89
C LYS A 66 9.61 -25.95 18.16
N GLU A 67 9.30 -24.96 18.99
CA GLU A 67 10.04 -24.72 20.22
C GLU A 67 9.75 -25.81 21.27
N MET A 68 8.52 -26.31 21.34
CA MET A 68 8.17 -27.46 22.17
C MET A 68 8.91 -28.73 21.73
N GLU A 69 9.04 -28.96 20.42
CA GLU A 69 9.84 -30.07 19.88
C GLU A 69 11.33 -29.89 20.22
N ARG A 70 11.87 -28.68 20.06
CA ARG A 70 13.26 -28.35 20.39
C ARG A 70 13.59 -28.59 21.86
N ARG A 71 12.60 -28.36 22.75
CA ARG A 71 12.70 -28.61 24.20
C ARG A 71 12.33 -30.03 24.61
N GLU A 72 12.04 -30.90 23.64
CA GLU A 72 11.64 -32.30 23.85
C GLU A 72 10.42 -32.46 24.78
N LEU A 73 9.53 -31.47 24.78
CA LEU A 73 8.30 -31.51 25.58
C LEU A 73 7.35 -32.58 25.02
N LYS A 74 6.47 -33.10 25.90
CA LYS A 74 5.44 -34.11 25.54
C LYS A 74 4.01 -33.69 25.91
N THR A 75 3.87 -32.51 26.52
CA THR A 75 2.59 -31.91 26.89
C THR A 75 1.72 -31.71 25.64
N PRO A 76 0.46 -32.20 25.61
CA PRO A 76 -0.47 -31.93 24.54
C PRO A 76 -0.77 -30.44 24.34
N ILE A 77 -1.04 -30.06 23.09
CA ILE A 77 -1.46 -28.70 22.71
C ILE A 77 -2.91 -28.73 22.23
N LEU A 78 -3.73 -27.84 22.79
CA LEU A 78 -5.05 -27.48 22.25
C LEU A 78 -4.93 -26.20 21.45
N ILE A 79 -5.42 -26.22 20.22
CA ILE A 79 -5.44 -25.06 19.30
C ILE A 79 -6.87 -24.62 19.07
N GLY A 80 -7.14 -23.34 19.26
CA GLY A 80 -8.44 -22.73 18.99
C GLY A 80 -8.35 -21.23 18.67
N GLY A 81 -9.50 -20.62 18.39
CA GLY A 81 -9.62 -19.22 18.01
C GLY A 81 -10.04 -19.03 16.54
N ALA A 82 -10.47 -17.83 16.17
CA ALA A 82 -11.24 -17.59 14.94
C ALA A 82 -10.48 -17.91 13.64
N THR A 83 -9.16 -17.72 13.62
CA THR A 83 -8.32 -18.01 12.44
C THR A 83 -7.85 -19.46 12.38
N THR A 84 -8.06 -20.22 13.44
CA THR A 84 -7.65 -21.63 13.48
C THR A 84 -8.65 -22.52 12.74
N SER A 85 -8.15 -23.62 12.19
CA SER A 85 -9.00 -24.65 11.57
C SER A 85 -8.38 -26.03 11.73
N PRO A 86 -9.19 -27.10 11.64
CA PRO A 86 -8.66 -28.47 11.64
C PRO A 86 -7.66 -28.71 10.50
N ALA A 87 -7.94 -28.15 9.31
CA ALA A 87 -7.09 -28.31 8.14
C ALA A 87 -5.74 -27.61 8.32
N HIS A 88 -5.74 -26.33 8.73
CA HIS A 88 -4.51 -25.60 8.98
C HIS A 88 -3.66 -26.27 10.07
N THR A 89 -4.31 -26.69 11.17
CA THR A 89 -3.64 -27.40 12.27
C THR A 89 -2.93 -28.67 11.78
N ALA A 90 -3.63 -29.51 11.01
CA ALA A 90 -3.10 -30.78 10.49
C ALA A 90 -1.93 -30.59 9.50
N VAL A 91 -1.99 -29.55 8.68
CA VAL A 91 -1.08 -29.33 7.55
C VAL A 91 0.14 -28.48 7.93
N LYS A 92 -0.05 -27.47 8.79
CA LYS A 92 0.97 -26.44 9.05
C LYS A 92 1.51 -26.45 10.47
N ILE A 93 0.76 -26.93 11.47
CA ILE A 93 1.19 -26.86 12.87
C ILE A 93 1.65 -28.23 13.38
N ALA A 94 0.79 -29.24 13.29
CA ALA A 94 1.04 -30.61 13.76
C ALA A 94 2.35 -31.24 13.25
N PRO A 95 2.83 -31.00 12.00
CA PRO A 95 4.09 -31.59 11.54
C PRO A 95 5.34 -31.12 12.30
N HIS A 96 5.25 -30.07 13.11
CA HIS A 96 6.39 -29.47 13.80
C HIS A 96 6.55 -29.92 15.25
N TYR A 97 5.68 -30.79 15.76
CA TYR A 97 5.72 -31.30 17.13
C TYR A 97 5.35 -32.77 17.19
N SER A 98 6.13 -33.57 17.90
CA SER A 98 5.94 -35.01 18.06
C SER A 98 4.87 -35.37 19.10
N GLY A 99 4.50 -34.42 19.96
CA GLY A 99 3.39 -34.59 20.91
C GLY A 99 2.02 -34.29 20.29
N PRO A 100 0.92 -34.59 21.00
CA PRO A 100 -0.43 -34.40 20.46
C PRO A 100 -0.75 -32.92 20.24
N ILE A 101 -1.21 -32.56 19.04
CA ILE A 101 -1.83 -31.26 18.75
C ILE A 101 -3.27 -31.51 18.30
N ILE A 102 -4.23 -30.95 19.04
CA ILE A 102 -5.66 -31.12 18.77
C ILE A 102 -6.31 -29.76 18.55
N HIS A 103 -6.94 -29.59 17.39
CA HIS A 103 -7.81 -28.43 17.14
C HIS A 103 -9.16 -28.60 17.83
N VAL A 104 -9.53 -27.63 18.66
CA VAL A 104 -10.81 -27.58 19.37
C VAL A 104 -11.65 -26.45 18.78
N LEU A 105 -12.86 -26.80 18.31
CA LEU A 105 -13.71 -25.88 17.57
C LEU A 105 -14.31 -24.77 18.44
N ASP A 106 -14.75 -25.13 19.64
CA ASP A 106 -15.54 -24.27 20.52
C ASP A 106 -15.38 -24.71 21.99
N ALA A 107 -15.94 -23.93 22.92
CA ALA A 107 -15.76 -24.16 24.34
C ALA A 107 -16.44 -25.46 24.79
N SER A 108 -17.60 -25.80 24.22
CA SER A 108 -18.31 -27.05 24.53
C SER A 108 -17.49 -28.31 24.25
N ARG A 109 -16.57 -28.24 23.26
CA ARG A 109 -15.67 -29.34 22.90
C ARG A 109 -14.38 -29.38 23.70
N SER A 110 -14.02 -28.31 24.40
CA SER A 110 -12.77 -28.24 25.17
C SER A 110 -12.72 -29.26 26.31
N VAL A 111 -13.81 -29.42 27.06
CA VAL A 111 -13.92 -30.35 28.20
C VAL A 111 -13.76 -31.81 27.77
N PRO A 112 -14.58 -32.37 26.86
CA PRO A 112 -14.46 -33.78 26.49
C PRO A 112 -13.10 -34.12 25.88
N VAL A 113 -12.50 -33.20 25.12
CA VAL A 113 -11.15 -33.38 24.57
C VAL A 113 -10.10 -33.40 25.68
N THR A 114 -10.15 -32.45 26.61
CA THR A 114 -9.17 -32.35 27.71
C THR A 114 -9.30 -33.55 28.65
N THR A 115 -10.52 -33.93 29.05
CA THR A 115 -10.77 -35.12 29.88
C THR A 115 -10.22 -36.38 29.21
N SER A 116 -10.48 -36.58 27.91
CA SER A 116 -9.99 -37.75 27.20
C SER A 116 -8.47 -37.75 27.03
N LEU A 117 -7.83 -36.59 26.82
CA LEU A 117 -6.37 -36.46 26.77
C LEU A 117 -5.67 -36.84 28.08
N LEU A 118 -6.34 -36.64 29.21
CA LEU A 118 -5.82 -36.87 30.56
C LEU A 118 -6.24 -38.22 31.16
N SER A 119 -7.19 -38.91 30.54
CA SER A 119 -7.62 -40.25 30.95
C SER A 119 -6.61 -41.32 30.53
N GLU A 120 -6.37 -42.32 31.38
CA GLU A 120 -5.49 -43.47 31.05
C GLU A 120 -6.06 -44.29 29.89
N ASP A 121 -7.37 -44.58 29.90
CA ASP A 121 -8.01 -45.44 28.91
C ASP A 121 -8.36 -44.73 27.58
N GLY A 122 -8.60 -43.42 27.62
CA GLY A 122 -9.10 -42.66 26.46
C GLY A 122 -8.04 -41.88 25.68
N ARG A 123 -6.83 -41.71 26.23
CA ARG A 123 -5.79 -40.86 25.66
C ARG A 123 -5.28 -41.40 24.32
N ASP A 124 -4.86 -42.66 24.29
CA ASP A 124 -4.23 -43.26 23.11
C ASP A 124 -5.22 -43.38 21.94
N ASP A 125 -6.47 -43.74 22.25
CA ASP A 125 -7.56 -43.80 21.27
C ASP A 125 -7.86 -42.43 20.66
N LEU A 126 -7.90 -41.37 21.47
CA LEU A 126 -8.11 -40.01 20.98
C LEU A 126 -6.96 -39.55 20.07
N ILE A 127 -5.71 -39.83 20.46
CA ILE A 127 -4.53 -39.48 19.67
C ILE A 127 -4.57 -40.22 18.34
N ALA A 128 -4.83 -41.53 18.32
CA ALA A 128 -4.92 -42.31 17.10
C ALA A 128 -6.04 -41.81 16.16
N GLN A 129 -7.20 -41.44 16.71
CA GLN A 129 -8.30 -40.84 15.93
C GLN A 129 -7.90 -39.46 15.35
N ASN A 130 -7.23 -38.64 16.15
CA ASN A 130 -6.76 -37.32 15.71
C ASN A 130 -5.69 -37.44 14.61
N ASP A 131 -4.75 -38.38 14.74
CA ASP A 131 -3.70 -38.60 13.76
C ASP A 131 -4.26 -39.14 12.43
N ALA A 132 -5.23 -40.05 12.49
CA ALA A 132 -5.97 -40.50 11.31
C ALA A 132 -6.72 -39.34 10.63
N LYS A 133 -7.35 -38.47 11.42
CA LYS A 133 -8.01 -37.25 10.93
C LYS A 133 -7.00 -36.29 10.28
N HIS A 134 -5.86 -36.07 10.91
CA HIS A 134 -4.78 -35.23 10.38
C HIS A 134 -4.22 -35.79 9.06
N ALA A 135 -3.97 -37.11 8.99
CA ALA A 135 -3.52 -37.76 7.76
C ALA A 135 -4.53 -37.54 6.62
N LYS A 136 -5.82 -37.78 6.87
CA LYS A 136 -6.89 -37.55 5.89
C LYS A 136 -6.96 -36.08 5.43
N LEU A 137 -6.81 -35.14 6.36
CA LEU A 137 -6.83 -33.70 6.05
C LEU A 137 -5.62 -33.30 5.21
N ARG A 138 -4.42 -33.82 5.50
CA ARG A 138 -3.21 -33.61 4.69
C ARG A 138 -3.36 -34.18 3.28
N ASP A 139 -3.89 -35.40 3.17
CA ASP A 139 -4.14 -36.04 1.87
C ASP A 139 -5.16 -35.26 1.02
N THR A 140 -6.18 -34.69 1.68
CA THR A 140 -7.21 -33.88 1.01
C THR A 140 -6.66 -32.52 0.60
N PHE A 141 -5.85 -31.89 1.44
CA PHE A 141 -5.20 -30.61 1.15
C PHE A 141 -4.25 -30.71 -0.06
N ASN A 142 -3.62 -31.88 -0.28
CA ASN A 142 -2.75 -32.12 -1.42
C ASN A 142 -3.51 -32.40 -2.75
N LYS A 143 -4.85 -32.37 -2.79
CA LYS A 143 -5.63 -32.56 -4.03
C LYS A 143 -5.89 -31.22 -4.72
N LYS A 144 -5.67 -31.22 -6.05
CA LYS A 144 -5.69 -30.06 -6.96
C LYS A 144 -6.54 -28.86 -6.48
N ASP A 145 -5.81 -27.84 -6.08
CA ASP A 145 -6.18 -26.43 -6.07
C ASP A 145 -7.00 -26.03 -7.31
N LYS A 146 -7.87 -25.02 -7.16
CA LYS A 146 -8.54 -24.45 -8.34
C LYS A 146 -7.45 -23.91 -9.25
N GLU A 147 -7.55 -24.21 -10.54
CA GLU A 147 -6.54 -23.77 -11.51
C GLU A 147 -6.29 -22.27 -11.36
N THR A 148 -5.05 -21.91 -11.07
CA THR A 148 -4.60 -20.53 -10.96
C THR A 148 -3.92 -20.09 -12.27
N ILE A 149 -4.04 -18.81 -12.60
CA ILE A 149 -3.41 -18.16 -13.76
C ILE A 149 -2.24 -17.26 -13.32
N SER A 150 -1.39 -16.88 -14.26
CA SER A 150 -0.30 -15.91 -14.01
C SER A 150 -0.86 -14.54 -13.61
N LEU A 151 -0.04 -13.75 -12.93
CA LEU A 151 -0.39 -12.39 -12.51
C LEU A 151 -0.75 -11.51 -13.71
N GLU A 152 0.01 -11.61 -14.80
CA GLU A 152 -0.25 -10.85 -16.02
C GLU A 152 -1.62 -11.21 -16.62
N GLN A 153 -1.95 -12.51 -16.70
CA GLN A 153 -3.27 -12.95 -17.15
C GLN A 153 -4.38 -12.45 -16.22
N ALA A 154 -4.15 -12.44 -14.90
CA ALA A 154 -5.11 -11.91 -13.94
C ALA A 154 -5.32 -10.40 -14.11
N ARG A 155 -4.24 -9.62 -14.28
CA ARG A 155 -4.29 -8.16 -14.57
C ARG A 155 -5.01 -7.88 -15.89
N ASN A 156 -4.77 -8.67 -16.92
CA ASN A 156 -5.48 -8.55 -18.21
C ASN A 156 -6.99 -8.86 -18.10
N ASN A 157 -7.39 -9.62 -17.08
CA ASN A 157 -8.78 -9.91 -16.74
C ASN A 157 -9.30 -9.08 -15.55
N ALA A 158 -8.71 -7.90 -15.30
CA ALA A 158 -9.19 -6.96 -14.28
C ALA A 158 -10.64 -6.49 -14.54
N ALA A 159 -11.29 -5.95 -13.51
CA ALA A 159 -12.61 -5.35 -13.70
C ALA A 159 -12.51 -4.13 -14.63
N LYS A 160 -13.36 -4.11 -15.66
CA LYS A 160 -13.38 -3.03 -16.66
C LYS A 160 -14.51 -2.06 -16.31
N ILE A 161 -14.17 -1.01 -15.58
CA ILE A 161 -15.10 0.08 -15.22
C ILE A 161 -15.09 1.12 -16.33
N ASN A 162 -16.27 1.59 -16.74
CA ASN A 162 -16.39 2.68 -17.69
C ASN A 162 -16.30 4.03 -16.96
N TRP A 163 -15.08 4.56 -16.83
CA TRP A 163 -14.82 5.84 -16.15
C TRP A 163 -15.28 7.07 -16.94
N ASP A 164 -15.56 6.95 -18.25
CA ASP A 164 -16.04 8.09 -19.06
C ASP A 164 -17.49 8.46 -18.71
N ASP A 165 -18.29 7.47 -18.32
CA ASP A 165 -19.70 7.64 -17.93
C ASP A 165 -19.88 7.80 -16.41
N TYR A 166 -18.79 7.80 -15.63
CA TYR A 166 -18.83 7.89 -14.18
C TYR A 166 -17.88 8.98 -13.66
N THR A 167 -18.46 9.97 -12.96
CA THR A 167 -17.67 10.95 -12.21
C THR A 167 -17.61 10.52 -10.75
N PRO A 168 -16.43 10.19 -10.20
CA PRO A 168 -16.31 9.85 -8.79
C PRO A 168 -16.81 10.99 -7.88
N PRO A 169 -17.51 10.68 -6.78
CA PRO A 169 -18.03 11.70 -5.88
C PRO A 169 -16.89 12.43 -5.18
N THR A 170 -16.98 13.76 -5.13
CA THR A 170 -16.04 14.61 -4.39
C THR A 170 -16.52 14.76 -2.95
N PRO A 171 -15.70 14.41 -1.94
CA PRO A 171 -16.09 14.57 -0.55
C PRO A 171 -16.18 16.04 -0.15
N GLU A 172 -17.02 16.34 0.84
CA GLU A 172 -17.19 17.72 1.35
C GLU A 172 -15.90 18.28 2.01
N PHE A 173 -14.93 17.42 2.32
CA PHE A 173 -13.62 17.79 2.85
C PHE A 173 -12.56 16.75 2.45
N THR A 174 -11.30 17.18 2.46
CA THR A 174 -10.12 16.30 2.41
C THR A 174 -9.32 16.42 3.71
N GLY A 175 -8.52 15.40 4.03
CA GLY A 175 -7.83 15.28 5.31
C GLY A 175 -8.67 14.53 6.35
N THR A 176 -8.39 14.73 7.64
CA THR A 176 -8.94 13.92 8.74
C THR A 176 -9.89 14.69 9.64
N ARG A 177 -10.90 14.00 10.18
CA ARG A 177 -11.78 14.46 11.27
C ARG A 177 -11.75 13.46 12.43
N VAL A 178 -11.55 13.99 13.63
CA VAL A 178 -11.50 13.22 14.88
C VAL A 178 -12.86 13.26 15.56
N ILE A 179 -13.27 12.11 16.10
CA ILE A 179 -14.46 11.93 16.93
C ILE A 179 -13.98 11.57 18.33
N GLU A 180 -13.85 12.58 19.19
CA GLU A 180 -13.30 12.43 20.54
C GLU A 180 -14.23 11.72 21.52
N ASN A 181 -15.54 11.89 21.37
CA ASN A 181 -16.55 11.38 22.30
C ASN A 181 -17.82 11.00 21.54
N GLN A 182 -17.82 9.84 20.90
CA GLN A 182 -19.04 9.31 20.29
C GLN A 182 -20.04 8.89 21.37
N SER A 183 -21.29 9.31 21.23
CA SER A 183 -22.38 8.93 22.14
C SER A 183 -22.60 7.42 22.10
N LEU A 184 -22.41 6.75 23.23
CA LEU A 184 -22.70 5.32 23.36
C LEU A 184 -24.17 5.03 23.12
N ARG A 185 -25.10 5.90 23.57
CA ARG A 185 -26.53 5.74 23.32
C ARG A 185 -26.86 5.73 21.82
N GLU A 186 -26.15 6.52 21.01
CA GLU A 186 -26.30 6.48 19.55
C GLU A 186 -25.72 5.19 18.97
N LEU A 187 -24.58 4.71 19.48
CA LEU A 187 -23.99 3.44 19.02
C LEU A 187 -24.90 2.24 19.31
N VAL A 188 -25.64 2.25 20.41
CA VAL A 188 -26.58 1.17 20.76
C VAL A 188 -27.62 0.95 19.65
N ASP A 189 -28.02 2.02 18.96
CA ASP A 189 -28.95 1.93 17.82
C ASP A 189 -28.33 1.33 16.55
N TYR A 190 -27.02 1.08 16.53
CA TYR A 190 -26.30 0.47 15.40
C TYR A 190 -25.78 -0.94 15.72
N ILE A 191 -26.03 -1.46 16.93
CA ILE A 191 -25.58 -2.81 17.30
C ILE A 191 -26.34 -3.89 16.53
N ASP A 192 -25.61 -4.72 15.79
CA ASP A 192 -26.05 -6.07 15.43
C ASP A 192 -25.72 -7.04 16.59
N TRP A 193 -26.76 -7.51 17.27
CA TRP A 193 -26.66 -8.46 18.36
C TRP A 193 -26.46 -9.90 17.90
N THR A 194 -26.57 -10.19 16.59
CA THR A 194 -26.40 -11.56 16.07
C THR A 194 -25.05 -12.17 16.46
N PRO A 195 -23.90 -11.49 16.25
CA PRO A 195 -22.61 -12.07 16.60
C PRO A 195 -22.37 -12.09 18.12
N PHE A 196 -23.03 -11.22 18.90
CA PHE A 196 -23.01 -11.32 20.37
C PHE A 196 -23.57 -12.67 20.83
N PHE A 197 -24.74 -13.08 20.34
CA PHE A 197 -25.30 -14.39 20.68
C PHE A 197 -24.44 -15.55 20.18
N HIS A 198 -23.82 -15.42 19.01
CA HIS A 198 -22.95 -16.47 18.48
C HIS A 198 -21.69 -16.67 19.33
N ALA A 199 -21.17 -15.61 19.95
CA ALA A 199 -20.07 -15.71 20.92
C ALA A 199 -20.44 -16.56 22.16
N TRP A 200 -21.72 -16.57 22.52
CA TRP A 200 -22.30 -17.42 23.57
C TRP A 200 -22.84 -18.76 23.03
N GLU A 201 -22.45 -19.17 21.82
CA GLU A 201 -22.91 -20.39 21.13
C GLU A 201 -24.43 -20.46 20.87
N LEU A 202 -25.15 -19.34 21.01
CA LEU A 202 -26.58 -19.22 20.73
C LEU A 202 -26.79 -18.89 19.24
N ARG A 203 -27.02 -19.93 18.43
CA ARG A 203 -27.21 -19.78 16.97
C ARG A 203 -28.60 -19.24 16.63
N GLY A 204 -28.61 -18.19 15.80
CA GLY A 204 -29.83 -17.55 15.30
C GLY A 204 -29.51 -16.25 14.56
N VAL A 205 -30.55 -15.51 14.19
CA VAL A 205 -30.45 -14.15 13.65
C VAL A 205 -31.23 -13.20 14.55
N TRP A 206 -30.63 -12.08 14.95
CA TRP A 206 -31.31 -11.10 15.78
C TRP A 206 -32.39 -10.37 14.97
N ASP A 207 -33.59 -10.26 15.55
CA ASP A 207 -34.68 -9.45 15.04
C ASP A 207 -34.84 -8.23 15.93
N ARG A 208 -34.51 -7.05 15.39
CA ARG A 208 -34.53 -5.79 16.11
C ARG A 208 -35.96 -5.28 16.40
N GLU A 209 -36.93 -5.59 15.54
CA GLU A 209 -38.31 -5.13 15.72
C GLU A 209 -38.95 -5.83 16.92
N THR A 210 -38.76 -7.16 16.98
CA THR A 210 -39.27 -7.95 18.10
C THR A 210 -38.32 -8.01 19.29
N LYS A 211 -37.06 -7.55 19.13
CA LYS A 211 -35.96 -7.67 20.10
C LYS A 211 -35.78 -9.12 20.58
N THR A 212 -35.78 -10.06 19.64
CA THR A 212 -35.63 -11.50 19.92
C THR A 212 -34.61 -12.16 19.00
N LEU A 213 -33.94 -13.21 19.48
CA LEU A 213 -33.12 -14.07 18.64
C LEU A 213 -34.01 -15.09 17.92
N LYS A 214 -34.11 -14.98 16.59
CA LYS A 214 -34.78 -15.99 15.76
C LYS A 214 -33.89 -17.22 15.65
N SER A 215 -34.22 -18.26 16.41
CA SER A 215 -33.53 -19.56 16.40
C SER A 215 -34.49 -20.70 16.12
N LYS A 216 -33.97 -21.78 15.53
CA LYS A 216 -34.71 -23.06 15.41
C LYS A 216 -34.80 -23.79 16.75
N ASN A 217 -33.94 -23.46 17.72
CA ASN A 217 -33.96 -24.02 19.06
C ASN A 217 -34.70 -23.06 20.00
N THR A 218 -35.92 -23.42 20.38
CA THR A 218 -36.79 -22.58 21.22
C THR A 218 -36.22 -22.36 22.62
N ALA A 219 -35.58 -23.37 23.21
CA ALA A 219 -34.91 -23.22 24.51
C ALA A 219 -33.72 -22.26 24.44
N ALA A 220 -32.96 -22.27 23.34
CA ALA A 220 -31.88 -21.31 23.12
C ALA A 220 -32.40 -19.87 22.96
N ALA A 221 -33.61 -19.69 22.39
CA ALA A 221 -34.22 -18.38 22.25
C ALA A 221 -34.64 -17.78 23.61
N GLU A 222 -35.12 -18.60 24.56
CA GLU A 222 -35.42 -18.15 25.92
C GLU A 222 -34.16 -17.72 26.68
N VAL A 223 -33.09 -18.51 26.60
CA VAL A 223 -31.78 -18.16 27.20
C VAL A 223 -31.23 -16.88 26.59
N ALA A 224 -31.34 -16.72 25.26
CA ALA A 224 -30.93 -15.51 24.57
C ALA A 224 -31.68 -14.27 25.06
N GLN A 225 -32.98 -14.39 25.37
CA GLN A 225 -33.76 -13.26 25.88
C GLN A 225 -33.26 -12.79 27.25
N LYS A 226 -32.92 -13.72 28.15
CA LYS A 226 -32.33 -13.38 29.44
C LYS A 226 -30.96 -12.73 29.26
N LEU A 227 -30.09 -13.34 28.46
CA LEU A 227 -28.75 -12.83 28.18
C LEU A 227 -28.79 -11.41 27.59
N TYR A 228 -29.75 -11.14 26.71
CA TYR A 228 -29.99 -9.80 26.19
C TYR A 228 -30.38 -8.83 27.30
N SER A 229 -31.27 -9.21 28.22
CA SER A 229 -31.65 -8.36 29.36
C SER A 229 -30.44 -8.01 30.22
N ASP A 230 -29.64 -9.02 30.57
CA ASP A 230 -28.42 -8.85 31.38
C ASP A 230 -27.42 -7.91 30.67
N ALA A 231 -27.26 -8.05 29.34
CA ALA A 231 -26.41 -7.17 28.54
C ALA A 231 -26.95 -5.73 28.47
N GLN A 232 -28.27 -5.54 28.43
CA GLN A 232 -28.89 -4.21 28.42
C GLN A 232 -28.71 -3.49 29.76
N GLU A 233 -28.85 -4.21 30.88
CA GLU A 233 -28.60 -3.66 32.22
C GLU A 233 -27.16 -3.20 32.37
N LEU A 234 -26.20 -4.04 31.97
CA LEU A 234 -24.78 -3.70 32.03
C LEU A 234 -24.42 -2.56 31.06
N LEU A 235 -25.04 -2.52 29.88
CA LEU A 235 -24.88 -1.42 28.92
C LEU A 235 -25.39 -0.09 29.49
N GLU A 236 -26.50 -0.08 30.23
CA GLU A 236 -26.97 1.13 30.89
C GLU A 236 -26.00 1.56 32.00
N GLU A 237 -25.48 0.62 32.80
CA GLU A 237 -24.43 0.92 33.79
C GLU A 237 -23.20 1.55 33.11
N ILE A 238 -22.72 0.98 32.01
CA ILE A 238 -21.59 1.50 31.21
C ILE A 238 -21.82 2.97 30.85
N ILE A 239 -23.03 3.29 30.39
CA ILE A 239 -23.41 4.61 29.90
C ILE A 239 -23.54 5.60 31.06
N GLU A 240 -24.27 5.25 32.12
CA GLU A 240 -24.53 6.13 33.26
C GLU A 240 -23.25 6.44 34.05
N SER A 241 -22.43 5.41 34.28
CA SER A 241 -21.17 5.54 35.01
C SER A 241 -19.98 5.98 34.14
N LYS A 242 -20.21 6.18 32.82
CA LYS A 242 -19.21 6.63 31.84
C LYS A 242 -17.95 5.75 31.84
N ARG A 243 -18.13 4.44 31.95
CA ARG A 243 -17.03 3.46 31.98
C ARG A 243 -16.29 3.39 30.66
N PHE A 244 -17.01 3.56 29.56
CA PHE A 244 -16.43 3.50 28.22
C PHE A 244 -16.34 4.88 27.57
N LYS A 245 -15.32 5.03 26.73
CA LYS A 245 -15.18 6.17 25.82
C LYS A 245 -15.02 5.66 24.41
N ALA A 246 -15.91 6.09 23.50
CA ALA A 246 -15.81 5.76 22.08
C ALA A 246 -15.06 6.86 21.34
N LYS A 247 -13.88 6.53 20.79
CA LYS A 247 -13.04 7.41 19.99
C LYS A 247 -12.90 6.90 18.56
N GLY A 248 -12.84 7.81 17.61
CA GLY A 248 -12.67 7.45 16.22
C GLY A 248 -12.02 8.56 15.41
N ILE A 249 -11.55 8.21 14.23
CA ILE A 249 -11.01 9.13 13.25
C ILE A 249 -11.34 8.60 11.85
N TYR A 250 -11.65 9.51 10.95
CA TYR A 250 -11.81 9.18 9.53
C TYR A 250 -11.31 10.32 8.66
N GLY A 251 -11.02 10.02 7.41
CA GLY A 251 -10.60 11.02 6.45
C GLY A 251 -10.79 10.60 5.01
N PHE A 252 -10.72 11.57 4.12
CA PHE A 252 -10.76 11.38 2.67
C PHE A 252 -9.53 12.00 2.04
N PHE A 253 -8.97 11.30 1.07
CA PHE A 253 -7.70 11.64 0.47
C PHE A 253 -7.81 11.50 -1.04
N PRO A 254 -7.38 12.51 -1.81
CA PRO A 254 -7.20 12.35 -3.25
C PRO A 254 -6.33 11.12 -3.52
N ALA A 255 -6.82 10.21 -4.35
CA ALA A 255 -6.13 8.97 -4.65
C ALA A 255 -6.39 8.54 -6.09
N TYR A 256 -5.49 7.71 -6.61
CA TYR A 256 -5.66 7.08 -7.92
C TYR A 256 -5.12 5.65 -7.91
N ALA A 257 -5.66 4.80 -8.78
CA ALA A 257 -5.15 3.45 -8.98
C ALA A 257 -3.90 3.46 -9.89
N ASP A 258 -2.90 2.68 -9.50
CA ASP A 258 -1.76 2.33 -10.34
C ASP A 258 -1.58 0.80 -10.32
N GLY A 259 -2.05 0.14 -11.38
CA GLY A 259 -2.05 -1.31 -11.46
C GLY A 259 -2.84 -1.94 -10.31
N ASP A 260 -2.15 -2.65 -9.42
CA ASP A 260 -2.74 -3.30 -8.25
C ASP A 260 -2.65 -2.44 -6.97
N ASP A 261 -2.16 -1.20 -7.06
CA ASP A 261 -1.96 -0.29 -5.94
C ASP A 261 -2.90 0.92 -5.99
N ILE A 262 -3.07 1.58 -4.84
CA ILE A 262 -3.78 2.85 -4.70
C ILE A 262 -2.78 3.88 -4.17
N ILE A 263 -2.52 4.92 -4.96
CA ILE A 263 -1.51 5.95 -4.68
C ILE A 263 -2.17 7.20 -4.12
N LEU A 264 -1.60 7.73 -3.03
CA LEU A 264 -2.00 8.99 -2.40
C LEU A 264 -0.80 9.96 -2.47
N PRO A 265 -0.67 10.72 -3.58
CA PRO A 265 0.55 11.49 -3.88
C PRO A 265 0.85 12.57 -2.83
N GLU A 266 -0.18 13.29 -2.36
CA GLU A 266 -0.04 14.36 -1.37
C GLU A 266 0.44 13.87 0.01
N HIS A 267 0.31 12.57 0.27
CA HIS A 267 0.67 11.95 1.55
C HIS A 267 1.91 11.05 1.46
N ASN A 268 2.51 10.90 0.27
CA ASN A 268 3.57 9.94 0.00
C ASN A 268 3.23 8.55 0.58
N ALA A 269 2.01 8.10 0.30
CA ALA A 269 1.45 6.86 0.83
C ALA A 269 0.89 6.02 -0.32
N THR A 270 1.05 4.72 -0.20
CA THR A 270 0.52 3.73 -1.13
C THR A 270 -0.17 2.63 -0.34
N PHE A 271 -1.41 2.32 -0.69
CA PHE A 271 -2.06 1.10 -0.24
C PHE A 271 -1.83 0.02 -1.30
N HIS A 272 -1.22 -1.08 -0.88
CA HIS A 272 -0.90 -2.17 -1.78
C HIS A 272 -1.99 -3.23 -1.73
N THR A 273 -2.60 -3.50 -2.88
CA THR A 273 -3.67 -4.50 -2.99
C THR A 273 -3.17 -5.75 -3.70
N LEU A 274 -3.91 -6.84 -3.47
CA LEU A 274 -3.69 -8.13 -4.12
C LEU A 274 -4.81 -8.38 -5.12
N ARG A 275 -4.52 -9.16 -6.14
CA ARG A 275 -5.43 -9.58 -7.21
C ARG A 275 -5.74 -11.05 -7.13
N GLN A 276 -7.00 -11.42 -7.35
CA GLN A 276 -7.39 -12.83 -7.45
C GLN A 276 -6.62 -13.53 -8.60
N GLN A 277 -6.02 -14.69 -8.36
CA GLN A 277 -5.33 -15.49 -9.39
C GLN A 277 -6.03 -16.81 -9.74
N THR A 278 -7.18 -17.13 -9.15
CA THR A 278 -7.97 -18.29 -9.59
C THR A 278 -8.56 -18.04 -10.98
N ALA A 279 -8.43 -19.00 -11.90
CA ALA A 279 -9.02 -18.96 -13.23
C ALA A 279 -10.56 -18.80 -13.14
N LYS A 280 -11.10 -17.89 -13.95
CA LYS A 280 -12.53 -17.55 -13.95
C LYS A 280 -13.21 -18.15 -15.19
N SER A 281 -13.68 -19.38 -15.08
CA SER A 281 -14.46 -20.04 -16.15
C SER A 281 -15.80 -19.36 -16.44
N SER A 282 -16.30 -18.52 -15.53
CA SER A 282 -17.58 -17.81 -15.67
C SER A 282 -17.49 -16.47 -16.39
N GLY A 283 -16.33 -16.09 -16.95
CA GLY A 283 -16.11 -14.77 -17.57
C GLY A 283 -16.12 -13.60 -16.59
N LYS A 284 -16.11 -13.88 -15.27
CA LYS A 284 -16.00 -12.83 -14.25
C LYS A 284 -14.57 -12.28 -14.20
N PRO A 285 -14.38 -11.02 -13.81
CA PRO A 285 -13.05 -10.46 -13.60
C PRO A 285 -12.26 -11.15 -12.47
N ASN A 286 -10.95 -10.98 -12.54
CA ASN A 286 -10.02 -11.23 -11.44
C ASN A 286 -9.83 -9.93 -10.66
N TYR A 287 -10.65 -9.74 -9.63
CA TYR A 287 -10.71 -8.48 -8.87
C TYR A 287 -9.43 -8.20 -8.07
N ALA A 288 -9.05 -6.92 -8.04
CA ALA A 288 -8.22 -6.28 -7.02
C ALA A 288 -8.99 -5.09 -6.42
N LEU A 289 -8.63 -4.63 -5.22
CA LEU A 289 -9.34 -3.48 -4.61
C LEU A 289 -9.03 -2.18 -5.37
N SER A 290 -7.82 -2.05 -5.93
CA SER A 290 -7.44 -0.91 -6.77
C SER A 290 -8.33 -0.74 -8.00
N ASP A 291 -8.97 -1.81 -8.50
CA ASP A 291 -9.88 -1.75 -9.65
C ASP A 291 -11.04 -0.77 -9.43
N PHE A 292 -11.41 -0.48 -8.18
CA PHE A 292 -12.53 0.38 -7.81
C PHE A 292 -12.15 1.83 -7.48
N VAL A 293 -10.91 2.21 -7.78
CA VAL A 293 -10.43 3.59 -7.73
C VAL A 293 -10.05 3.97 -9.14
N ARG A 294 -10.42 5.18 -9.58
CA ARG A 294 -10.06 5.66 -10.90
C ARG A 294 -8.55 5.65 -11.07
N ASP A 295 -8.10 5.17 -12.21
CA ASP A 295 -6.70 5.24 -12.57
C ASP A 295 -6.26 6.71 -12.70
N GLY A 296 -5.00 6.96 -12.36
CA GLY A 296 -4.44 8.31 -12.45
C GLY A 296 -4.15 8.59 -13.91
N ASP A 297 -5.15 9.09 -14.65
CA ASP A 297 -5.11 9.44 -16.08
C ASP A 297 -3.82 9.05 -16.82
N LEU A 298 -3.70 7.75 -17.16
CA LEU A 298 -2.74 7.22 -18.14
C LEU A 298 -3.37 7.21 -19.55
N ARG A 299 -4.34 8.12 -19.77
CA ARG A 299 -5.32 8.26 -20.86
C ARG A 299 -5.25 7.21 -21.98
N SER A 300 -6.31 6.41 -22.13
CA SER A 300 -6.59 5.72 -23.40
C SER A 300 -6.75 6.74 -24.55
N PRO A 301 -6.43 6.34 -25.80
CA PRO A 301 -5.73 7.17 -26.76
C PRO A 301 -6.64 8.19 -27.46
N SER A 302 -6.13 9.41 -27.69
CA SER A 302 -6.63 10.25 -28.78
C SER A 302 -5.56 10.33 -29.88
N PRO A 303 -5.90 10.01 -31.14
CA PRO A 303 -4.95 9.97 -32.24
C PRO A 303 -4.69 11.40 -32.76
N ALA A 304 -3.69 12.10 -32.23
CA ALA A 304 -3.16 13.31 -32.87
C ALA A 304 -1.75 13.75 -32.39
N ASN A 305 -0.76 12.84 -32.46
CA ASN A 305 0.69 13.07 -32.73
C ASN A 305 1.60 12.22 -31.83
N LYS A 306 1.96 11.02 -32.32
CA LYS A 306 3.04 10.22 -31.74
C LYS A 306 4.39 10.90 -31.96
N PHE A 307 5.13 11.21 -30.89
CA PHE A 307 6.56 11.52 -31.03
C PHE A 307 7.24 10.26 -31.60
N LYS A 308 7.74 10.34 -32.84
CA LYS A 308 8.39 9.23 -33.53
C LYS A 308 9.88 9.55 -33.66
N THR A 309 10.67 9.02 -32.72
CA THR A 309 12.13 9.10 -32.77
C THR A 309 12.62 8.58 -34.13
N SER A 310 13.54 9.31 -34.74
CA SER A 310 14.23 8.87 -35.94
C SER A 310 15.73 8.92 -35.72
N TYR A 311 16.38 7.81 -36.03
CA TYR A 311 17.82 7.63 -35.91
C TYR A 311 18.50 7.95 -37.24
N PRO A 312 19.80 8.30 -37.21
CA PRO A 312 20.63 8.41 -38.40
C PRO A 312 20.50 7.18 -39.31
N ASP A 313 20.14 7.39 -40.58
CA ASP A 313 20.24 6.37 -41.63
C ASP A 313 21.53 6.53 -42.47
N ASP A 314 21.99 5.45 -43.08
CA ASP A 314 23.17 5.44 -43.96
C ASP A 314 22.91 6.10 -45.32
N GLU A 315 21.64 6.39 -45.65
CA GLU A 315 21.23 6.91 -46.96
C GLU A 315 21.36 8.45 -47.05
N THR A 316 21.29 9.16 -45.93
CA THR A 316 21.39 10.63 -45.87
C THR A 316 22.72 11.11 -45.29
N LYS A 317 23.37 12.07 -45.98
CA LYS A 317 24.69 12.57 -45.56
C LYS A 317 24.62 13.36 -44.25
N ILE A 318 25.31 12.87 -43.22
CA ILE A 318 25.61 13.64 -42.01
C ILE A 318 26.52 14.81 -42.38
N GLN A 319 26.03 16.03 -42.16
CA GLN A 319 26.83 17.24 -42.34
C GLN A 319 27.59 17.55 -41.05
N LYS A 320 28.89 17.81 -41.16
CA LYS A 320 29.74 18.20 -40.03
C LYS A 320 30.16 19.65 -40.20
N THR A 321 29.68 20.51 -39.30
CA THR A 321 30.17 21.90 -39.22
C THR A 321 31.19 22.02 -38.10
N ARG A 322 32.27 22.77 -38.34
CA ARG A 322 33.33 23.04 -37.34
C ARG A 322 33.31 24.51 -36.96
N SER A 323 32.75 24.81 -35.79
CA SER A 323 33.06 26.04 -35.02
C SER A 323 34.05 25.68 -33.89
N ARG A 324 33.89 26.17 -32.66
CA ARG A 324 34.72 25.74 -31.51
C ARG A 324 34.25 24.40 -30.92
N LEU A 325 33.02 23.98 -31.21
CA LEU A 325 32.50 22.62 -30.98
C LEU A 325 32.10 21.98 -32.33
N PRO A 326 32.30 20.66 -32.49
CA PRO A 326 31.81 19.94 -33.67
C PRO A 326 30.30 19.70 -33.54
N HIS A 327 29.56 20.03 -34.60
CA HIS A 327 28.12 19.79 -34.70
C HIS A 327 27.86 18.85 -35.87
N TRP A 328 27.10 17.79 -35.60
CA TRP A 328 26.68 16.82 -36.61
C TRP A 328 25.19 17.04 -36.85
N THR A 329 24.78 17.16 -38.11
CA THR A 329 23.39 17.43 -38.47
C THR A 329 22.93 16.51 -39.58
N GLN A 330 21.75 15.94 -39.41
CA GLN A 330 21.01 15.12 -40.36
C GLN A 330 19.52 15.52 -40.30
N SER A 331 18.89 15.60 -41.48
CA SER A 331 17.50 16.05 -41.59
C SER A 331 16.56 15.10 -40.86
N GLY A 332 15.66 15.64 -40.04
CA GLY A 332 14.66 14.86 -39.31
C GLY A 332 15.19 14.13 -38.07
N ALA A 333 16.50 14.07 -37.81
CA ALA A 333 17.06 13.32 -36.68
C ALA A 333 16.73 13.93 -35.31
N THR A 334 16.80 13.11 -34.26
CA THR A 334 16.64 13.54 -32.86
C THR A 334 17.99 13.96 -32.26
N TYR A 335 17.98 15.02 -31.44
CA TYR A 335 19.17 15.58 -30.79
C TYR A 335 18.95 15.77 -29.29
N ALA A 336 19.95 15.42 -28.49
CA ALA A 336 20.08 15.93 -27.13
C ALA A 336 20.88 17.23 -27.15
N VAL A 337 20.34 18.31 -26.58
CA VAL A 337 20.94 19.64 -26.62
C VAL A 337 21.08 20.19 -25.21
N THR A 338 22.22 20.80 -24.91
CA THR A 338 22.44 21.56 -23.69
C THR A 338 22.91 22.98 -24.02
N PHE A 339 22.22 23.99 -23.48
CA PHE A 339 22.69 25.37 -23.55
C PHE A 339 22.56 26.06 -22.19
N ARG A 340 23.39 27.08 -21.95
CA ARG A 340 23.61 27.62 -20.59
C ARG A 340 23.81 29.11 -20.56
N LEU A 341 23.63 29.71 -19.39
CA LEU A 341 23.90 31.13 -19.16
C LEU A 341 25.36 31.45 -19.48
N SER A 342 25.62 32.72 -19.80
CA SER A 342 26.93 33.15 -20.28
C SER A 342 28.05 33.06 -19.22
N ASP A 343 27.66 32.98 -17.95
CA ASP A 343 28.52 32.98 -16.77
C ASP A 343 28.47 31.67 -15.95
N SER A 344 27.70 30.66 -16.39
CA SER A 344 27.53 29.39 -15.65
C SER A 344 28.81 28.57 -15.46
N LEU A 345 29.89 28.90 -16.17
CA LEU A 345 31.18 28.23 -16.03
C LEU A 345 32.30 29.20 -15.67
N PRO A 346 32.98 28.99 -14.52
CA PRO A 346 34.18 29.72 -14.17
C PRO A 346 35.28 29.61 -15.23
N ARG A 347 36.00 30.71 -15.48
CA ARG A 347 37.10 30.75 -16.48
C ARG A 347 38.19 29.70 -16.18
N THR A 348 38.44 29.41 -14.91
CA THR A 348 39.40 28.41 -14.45
C THR A 348 39.02 27.00 -14.90
N ILE A 349 37.75 26.63 -14.77
CA ILE A 349 37.22 25.32 -15.23
C ILE A 349 37.32 25.21 -16.74
N ILE A 350 36.95 26.27 -17.48
CA ILE A 350 37.06 26.30 -18.95
C ILE A 350 38.53 26.15 -19.39
N GLN A 351 39.46 26.82 -18.72
CA GLN A 351 40.89 26.72 -19.03
C GLN A 351 41.44 25.33 -18.75
N SER A 352 41.12 24.74 -17.60
CA SER A 352 41.47 23.37 -17.23
C SER A 352 40.95 22.37 -18.26
N TYR A 353 39.65 22.43 -18.58
CA TYR A 353 39.02 21.58 -19.60
C TYR A 353 39.71 21.71 -20.96
N ARG A 354 40.05 22.93 -21.39
CA ARG A 354 40.75 23.14 -22.67
C ARG A 354 42.15 22.55 -22.69
N GLN A 355 42.90 22.67 -21.58
CA GLN A 355 44.25 22.11 -21.48
C GLN A 355 44.21 20.58 -21.51
N GLU A 356 43.35 19.98 -20.69
CA GLU A 356 43.16 18.53 -20.61
C GLU A 356 42.64 17.96 -21.95
N LYS A 357 41.65 18.61 -22.57
CA LYS A 357 41.12 18.24 -23.89
C LYS A 357 42.22 18.29 -24.96
N LYS A 358 43.05 19.34 -24.95
CA LYS A 358 44.15 19.50 -25.91
C LYS A 358 45.15 18.35 -25.76
N HIS A 359 45.49 17.97 -24.53
CA HIS A 359 46.39 16.85 -24.25
C HIS A 359 45.81 15.52 -24.74
N LEU A 360 44.56 15.21 -24.39
CA LEU A 360 43.88 13.98 -24.83
C LEU A 360 43.71 13.93 -26.35
N THR A 361 43.43 15.06 -27.00
CA THR A 361 43.35 15.13 -28.47
C THR A 361 44.71 14.86 -29.12
N GLN A 362 45.80 15.31 -28.51
CA GLN A 362 47.16 15.00 -28.99
C GLN A 362 47.46 13.52 -28.86
N LEU A 363 47.13 12.90 -27.72
CA LEU A 363 47.27 11.46 -27.51
C LEU A 363 46.44 10.65 -28.52
N LEU A 364 45.20 11.06 -28.78
CA LEU A 364 44.35 10.43 -29.78
C LEU A 364 44.95 10.51 -31.19
N ASN A 365 45.39 11.69 -31.61
CA ASN A 365 46.01 11.86 -32.92
C ASN A 365 47.32 11.05 -33.06
N GLN A 366 48.08 10.93 -31.97
CA GLN A 366 49.29 10.12 -31.94
C GLN A 366 48.95 8.61 -32.00
N ALA A 367 47.93 8.17 -31.26
CA ALA A 367 47.44 6.79 -31.33
C ALA A 367 47.01 6.40 -32.76
N ILE A 368 46.29 7.29 -33.44
CA ILE A 368 45.86 7.10 -34.84
C ILE A 368 47.08 7.05 -35.78
N ALA A 369 48.07 7.93 -35.57
CA ALA A 369 49.29 7.93 -36.38
C ALA A 369 50.14 6.67 -36.17
N ASP A 370 50.12 6.11 -34.96
CA ASP A 370 50.87 4.92 -34.57
C ASP A 370 50.08 3.60 -34.80
N ASP A 371 48.88 3.66 -35.41
CA ASP A 371 47.93 2.55 -35.63
C ASP A 371 47.61 1.75 -34.34
N ASN A 372 47.61 2.44 -33.19
CA ASN A 372 47.39 1.84 -31.88
C ASN A 372 45.91 1.92 -31.47
N GLN A 373 45.13 0.96 -31.95
CA GLN A 373 43.68 0.88 -31.71
C GLN A 373 43.28 0.87 -30.23
N ALA A 374 44.10 0.28 -29.35
CA ALA A 374 43.82 0.24 -27.92
C ALA A 374 43.95 1.63 -27.28
N LEU A 375 45.02 2.35 -27.62
CA LEU A 375 45.27 3.71 -27.14
C LEU A 375 44.27 4.71 -27.75
N GLU A 376 43.88 4.51 -29.01
CA GLU A 376 42.85 5.31 -29.67
C GLU A 376 41.50 5.19 -28.95
N LYS A 377 41.09 3.96 -28.64
CA LYS A 377 39.84 3.68 -27.91
C LYS A 377 39.87 4.26 -26.51
N ASP A 378 41.00 4.14 -25.80
CA ASP A 378 41.16 4.70 -24.45
C ASP A 378 41.14 6.24 -24.46
N ALA A 379 41.91 6.88 -25.33
CA ALA A 379 41.93 8.34 -25.47
C ALA A 379 40.55 8.90 -25.88
N THR A 380 39.83 8.20 -26.76
CA THR A 380 38.46 8.57 -27.15
C THR A 380 37.51 8.49 -25.94
N LYS A 381 37.57 7.40 -25.17
CA LYS A 381 36.75 7.23 -23.96
C LYS A 381 37.07 8.29 -22.89
N GLN A 382 38.34 8.62 -22.69
CA GLN A 382 38.76 9.66 -21.76
C GLN A 382 38.28 11.05 -22.22
N LEU A 383 38.31 11.33 -23.53
CA LEU A 383 37.83 12.59 -24.08
C LEU A 383 36.32 12.77 -23.88
N GLU A 384 35.54 11.70 -24.05
CA GLU A 384 34.09 11.68 -23.76
C GLU A 384 33.82 11.85 -22.25
N LYS A 385 34.64 11.25 -21.39
CA LYS A 385 34.51 11.35 -19.93
C LYS A 385 34.83 12.75 -19.40
N LEU A 386 35.85 13.41 -19.98
CA LEU A 386 36.32 14.72 -19.55
C LEU A 386 35.22 15.80 -19.58
N TYR A 387 34.34 15.76 -20.59
CA TYR A 387 33.24 16.71 -20.69
C TYR A 387 32.25 16.53 -19.51
N ARG A 388 31.81 15.30 -19.25
CA ARG A 388 30.92 14.97 -18.13
C ARG A 388 31.52 15.38 -16.78
N GLU A 389 32.78 15.03 -16.53
CA GLU A 389 33.41 15.28 -15.22
C GLU A 389 33.67 16.75 -14.92
N LYS A 390 33.98 17.57 -15.94
CA LYS A 390 34.38 18.97 -15.72
C LYS A 390 33.28 19.97 -16.03
N ILE A 391 32.52 19.73 -17.09
CA ILE A 391 31.53 20.70 -17.59
C ILE A 391 30.19 20.48 -16.91
N GLU A 392 29.66 19.26 -16.91
CA GLU A 392 28.37 18.97 -16.25
C GLU A 392 28.48 19.14 -14.74
N SER A 393 29.53 18.61 -14.12
CA SER A 393 29.76 18.83 -12.68
C SER A 393 29.79 20.32 -12.33
N ALA A 394 30.46 21.16 -13.13
CA ALA A 394 30.48 22.60 -12.88
C ALA A 394 29.12 23.28 -13.04
N LEU A 395 28.26 22.74 -13.92
CA LEU A 395 26.89 23.23 -14.06
C LEU A 395 26.03 22.84 -12.86
N ASP A 396 26.17 21.62 -12.35
CA ASP A 396 25.49 21.11 -11.16
C ASP A 396 25.84 21.89 -9.89
N HIS A 397 27.06 22.44 -9.81
CA HIS A 397 27.50 23.29 -8.68
C HIS A 397 26.95 24.73 -8.75
N GLU A 398 26.02 25.01 -9.67
CA GLU A 398 25.28 26.27 -9.74
C GLU A 398 26.18 27.52 -9.75
N HIS A 399 27.26 27.48 -10.52
CA HIS A 399 28.11 28.65 -10.73
C HIS A 399 27.40 29.73 -11.56
N GLY A 400 27.86 30.97 -11.42
CA GLY A 400 27.30 32.14 -12.10
C GLY A 400 26.06 32.69 -11.41
N ALA A 401 25.31 33.53 -12.11
CA ALA A 401 24.18 34.26 -11.55
C ALA A 401 22.92 33.40 -11.33
N CYS A 402 22.85 32.21 -11.94
CA CYS A 402 21.74 31.26 -11.77
C CYS A 402 20.36 31.89 -11.93
N HIS A 403 20.19 32.74 -12.95
CA HIS A 403 18.99 33.54 -13.16
C HIS A 403 17.70 32.73 -13.24
N MET A 404 17.77 31.45 -13.64
CA MET A 404 16.62 30.55 -13.77
C MET A 404 16.23 29.87 -12.44
N LYS A 405 16.88 30.21 -11.30
CA LYS A 405 16.29 29.95 -9.98
C LYS A 405 15.02 30.76 -9.74
N ASN A 406 14.90 31.92 -10.40
CA ASN A 406 13.68 32.69 -10.38
C ASN A 406 12.64 31.99 -11.30
N PRO A 407 11.50 31.53 -10.75
CA PRO A 407 10.46 30.84 -11.54
C PRO A 407 9.95 31.66 -12.72
N ASP A 408 9.86 33.00 -12.58
CA ASP A 408 9.40 33.86 -13.68
C ASP A 408 10.38 33.81 -14.87
N ILE A 409 11.67 33.72 -14.58
CA ILE A 409 12.72 33.63 -15.61
C ILE A 409 12.77 32.23 -16.20
N ALA A 410 12.62 31.19 -15.38
CA ALA A 410 12.52 29.82 -15.85
C ALA A 410 11.29 29.61 -16.75
N GLN A 411 10.15 30.24 -16.41
CA GLN A 411 8.93 30.22 -17.21
C GLN A 411 9.14 30.89 -18.56
N ILE A 412 9.78 32.06 -18.62
CA ILE A 412 10.14 32.71 -19.89
C ILE A 412 10.96 31.78 -20.81
N VAL A 413 11.86 30.99 -20.21
CA VAL A 413 12.69 30.04 -20.96
C VAL A 413 11.87 28.83 -21.40
N ALA A 414 11.02 28.28 -20.52
CA ALA A 414 10.10 27.19 -20.84
C ALA A 414 9.13 27.57 -21.96
N ASP A 415 8.49 28.74 -21.87
CA ASP A 415 7.60 29.27 -22.90
C ASP A 415 8.31 29.40 -24.25
N ALA A 416 9.57 29.87 -24.25
CA ALA A 416 10.36 29.97 -25.48
C ALA A 416 10.68 28.60 -26.09
N ILE A 417 10.86 27.57 -25.25
CA ILE A 417 11.12 26.18 -25.67
C ILE A 417 9.84 25.56 -26.24
N THR A 418 8.69 25.77 -25.63
CA THR A 418 7.43 25.12 -26.01
C THR A 418 6.66 25.85 -27.11
N HIS A 419 6.95 27.13 -27.36
CA HIS A 419 6.16 27.97 -28.26
C HIS A 419 5.95 27.42 -29.68
N PHE A 420 6.95 26.78 -30.26
CA PHE A 420 6.88 26.20 -31.62
C PHE A 420 6.92 24.67 -31.62
N ASP A 421 6.70 24.04 -30.47
CA ASP A 421 6.59 22.60 -30.37
C ASP A 421 5.37 22.10 -31.18
N GLY A 422 5.53 20.99 -31.88
CA GLY A 422 4.56 20.50 -32.86
C GLY A 422 4.48 21.31 -34.15
N GLU A 423 5.15 22.47 -34.27
CA GLU A 423 5.16 23.32 -35.48
C GLU A 423 6.50 23.30 -36.22
N ARG A 424 7.59 23.71 -35.55
CA ARG A 424 8.95 23.80 -36.13
C ARG A 424 9.86 22.65 -35.71
N TYR A 425 9.54 22.03 -34.59
CA TYR A 425 10.21 20.88 -34.02
C TYR A 425 9.23 20.11 -33.14
N SER A 426 9.63 18.91 -32.73
CA SER A 426 8.94 18.11 -31.72
C SER A 426 9.86 17.92 -30.52
N LEU A 427 9.32 18.04 -29.30
CA LEU A 427 10.05 17.82 -28.05
C LEU A 427 9.72 16.43 -27.49
N ALA A 428 10.75 15.64 -27.21
CA ALA A 428 10.62 14.39 -26.45
C ALA A 428 10.73 14.62 -24.94
N ALA A 429 11.64 15.52 -24.52
CA ALA A 429 11.82 15.89 -23.13
C ALA A 429 12.57 17.21 -23.02
N TRP A 430 12.40 17.92 -21.91
CA TRP A 430 13.24 19.07 -21.58
C TRP A 430 13.25 19.35 -20.08
N CYS A 431 14.32 19.96 -19.59
CA CYS A 431 14.35 20.54 -18.25
C CYS A 431 15.10 21.87 -18.23
N VAL A 432 14.59 22.84 -17.47
CA VAL A 432 15.24 24.14 -17.24
C VAL A 432 15.96 24.07 -15.90
N MET A 433 17.28 24.02 -15.88
CA MET A 433 18.05 24.04 -14.64
C MET A 433 18.31 25.49 -14.20
N SER A 434 18.90 25.69 -13.01
CA SER A 434 19.14 27.03 -12.46
C SER A 434 20.04 27.93 -13.32
N ASN A 435 20.96 27.35 -14.10
CA ASN A 435 21.89 28.07 -14.96
C ASN A 435 22.08 27.46 -16.37
N HIS A 436 21.33 26.42 -16.72
CA HIS A 436 21.37 25.76 -18.03
C HIS A 436 20.05 25.05 -18.38
N VAL A 437 19.93 24.52 -19.58
CA VAL A 437 18.75 23.83 -20.10
C VAL A 437 19.21 22.57 -20.82
N HIS A 438 18.46 21.48 -20.64
CA HIS A 438 18.57 20.28 -21.47
C HIS A 438 17.32 20.07 -22.31
N LEU A 439 17.48 19.70 -23.58
CA LEU A 439 16.40 19.38 -24.52
C LEU A 439 16.67 18.03 -25.19
N LEU A 440 15.62 17.26 -25.44
CA LEU A 440 15.59 16.16 -26.40
C LEU A 440 14.59 16.56 -27.50
N ILE A 441 15.11 16.90 -28.68
CA ILE A 441 14.40 17.68 -29.70
C ILE A 441 14.61 17.10 -31.10
N GLN A 442 13.55 17.11 -31.91
CA GLN A 442 13.55 16.69 -33.30
C GLN A 442 13.11 17.85 -34.21
N PRO A 443 14.01 18.49 -34.97
CA PRO A 443 13.65 19.50 -35.96
C PRO A 443 12.76 18.94 -37.06
N LYS A 444 11.76 19.71 -37.51
CA LYS A 444 11.02 19.38 -38.73
C LYS A 444 11.87 19.64 -39.98
N PRO A 445 11.60 18.97 -41.12
CA PRO A 445 12.45 19.02 -42.31
C PRO A 445 12.77 20.42 -42.84
N GLU A 446 11.90 21.41 -42.64
CA GLU A 446 12.06 22.78 -43.12
C GLU A 446 12.96 23.65 -42.22
N TYR A 447 13.34 23.16 -41.04
CA TYR A 447 14.06 23.91 -40.02
C TYR A 447 15.38 23.25 -39.64
N THR A 448 16.38 24.09 -39.36
CA THR A 448 17.66 23.61 -38.84
C THR A 448 17.72 23.76 -37.33
N LEU A 449 18.38 22.83 -36.65
CA LEU A 449 18.60 22.93 -35.20
C LEU A 449 19.26 24.26 -34.79
N PRO A 450 20.29 24.78 -35.50
CA PRO A 450 20.87 26.09 -35.19
C PRO A 450 19.87 27.25 -35.25
N ASP A 451 18.97 27.27 -36.25
CA ASP A 451 17.97 28.34 -36.38
C ASP A 451 16.91 28.26 -35.28
N ILE A 452 16.50 27.05 -34.90
CA ILE A 452 15.60 26.79 -33.77
C ILE A 452 16.22 27.31 -32.47
N LEU A 453 17.44 26.85 -32.14
CA LEU A 453 18.12 27.27 -30.91
C LEU A 453 18.40 28.77 -30.88
N LYS A 454 18.74 29.37 -32.02
CA LYS A 454 18.90 30.82 -32.14
C LYS A 454 17.60 31.55 -31.86
N SER A 455 16.46 31.06 -32.36
CA SER A 455 15.14 31.62 -32.10
C SER A 455 14.81 31.57 -30.60
N ILE A 456 14.89 30.39 -29.99
CA ILE A 456 14.62 30.17 -28.55
C ILE A 456 15.50 31.08 -27.69
N LYS A 457 16.81 31.07 -27.94
CA LYS A 457 17.80 31.84 -27.15
C LYS A 457 17.63 33.35 -27.31
N ASN A 458 17.33 33.84 -28.51
CA ASN A 458 17.15 35.28 -28.72
C ASN A 458 15.91 35.81 -28.01
N TYR A 459 14.78 35.10 -28.12
CA TYR A 459 13.53 35.50 -27.48
C TYR A 459 13.66 35.48 -25.95
N SER A 460 14.09 34.34 -25.40
CA SER A 460 14.26 34.17 -23.94
C SER A 460 15.27 35.16 -23.36
N ALA A 461 16.40 35.40 -24.03
CA ALA A 461 17.38 36.39 -23.57
C ALA A 461 16.80 37.80 -23.52
N LEU A 462 16.01 38.20 -24.53
CA LEU A 462 15.40 39.53 -24.57
C LEU A 462 14.40 39.72 -23.44
N GLN A 463 13.51 38.75 -23.23
CA GLN A 463 12.49 38.82 -22.19
C GLN A 463 13.10 38.71 -20.79
N ALA A 464 14.03 37.78 -20.57
CA ALA A 464 14.68 37.60 -19.28
C ALA A 464 15.52 38.83 -18.89
N ASN A 465 16.33 39.38 -19.80
CA ASN A 465 17.10 40.61 -19.51
C ASN A 465 16.20 41.80 -19.18
N LYS A 466 15.06 41.92 -19.88
CA LYS A 466 14.06 42.97 -19.60
C LYS A 466 13.47 42.79 -18.20
N GLN A 467 13.09 41.57 -17.82
CA GLN A 467 12.54 41.24 -16.51
C GLN A 467 13.56 41.45 -15.37
N LEU A 468 14.82 41.12 -15.62
CA LEU A 468 15.93 41.26 -14.67
C LEU A 468 16.47 42.70 -14.58
N GLY A 469 16.11 43.59 -15.51
CA GLY A 469 16.62 44.95 -15.57
C GLY A 469 18.12 45.04 -15.90
N VAL A 470 18.69 44.02 -16.57
CA VAL A 470 20.13 43.95 -16.89
C VAL A 470 20.38 44.07 -18.39
N THR A 471 21.59 44.52 -18.76
CA THR A 471 22.06 44.55 -20.14
C THR A 471 23.28 43.64 -20.29
N GLY A 472 23.35 42.85 -21.36
CA GLY A 472 24.44 41.90 -21.57
C GLY A 472 24.01 40.58 -22.20
N SER A 473 24.95 39.64 -22.28
CA SER A 473 24.69 38.30 -22.84
C SER A 473 24.02 37.42 -21.79
N PHE A 474 22.77 37.03 -22.01
CA PHE A 474 22.07 36.09 -21.14
C PHE A 474 22.61 34.66 -21.35
N TRP A 475 22.57 34.18 -22.60
CA TRP A 475 23.09 32.87 -22.97
C TRP A 475 24.56 32.91 -23.39
N GLN A 476 25.26 31.79 -23.20
CA GLN A 476 26.49 31.53 -23.92
C GLN A 476 26.20 31.42 -25.44
N LYS A 477 27.11 31.92 -26.27
CA LYS A 477 26.94 31.91 -27.74
C LYS A 477 26.71 30.51 -28.33
N GLU A 478 27.60 29.56 -28.03
CA GLU A 478 27.50 28.18 -28.54
C GLU A 478 26.70 27.29 -27.58
N SER A 479 25.96 26.34 -28.15
CA SER A 479 25.28 25.25 -27.44
C SER A 479 26.07 23.95 -27.63
N TYR A 480 25.83 22.96 -26.79
CA TYR A 480 26.29 21.58 -27.02
C TYR A 480 25.12 20.77 -27.58
N ASP A 481 25.37 19.95 -28.60
CA ASP A 481 24.40 19.01 -29.14
C ASP A 481 25.04 17.65 -29.40
N HIS A 482 24.22 16.62 -29.23
CA HIS A 482 24.54 15.22 -29.44
C HIS A 482 23.45 14.61 -30.32
N LEU A 483 23.85 14.07 -31.46
CA LEU A 483 22.96 13.36 -32.37
C LEU A 483 22.63 11.98 -31.77
N ILE A 484 21.35 11.71 -31.53
CA ILE A 484 20.88 10.44 -30.97
C ILE A 484 21.10 9.33 -31.99
N ARG A 485 21.83 8.29 -31.61
CA ARG A 485 22.32 7.27 -32.56
C ARG A 485 21.39 6.08 -32.70
N ASP A 486 20.77 5.68 -31.60
CA ASP A 486 19.92 4.50 -31.48
C ASP A 486 18.97 4.64 -30.29
N GLU A 487 18.16 3.61 -30.09
CA GLU A 487 17.15 3.57 -29.03
C GLU A 487 17.76 3.59 -27.63
N ASP A 488 18.88 2.90 -27.41
CA ASP A 488 19.57 2.92 -26.12
C ASP A 488 20.10 4.32 -25.80
N ASP A 489 20.71 5.00 -26.78
CA ASP A 489 21.18 6.38 -26.65
C ASP A 489 20.01 7.34 -26.39
N PHE A 490 18.87 7.14 -27.03
CA PHE A 490 17.65 7.90 -26.75
C PHE A 490 17.21 7.77 -25.30
N TRP A 491 17.06 6.54 -24.80
CA TRP A 491 16.63 6.27 -23.43
C TRP A 491 17.64 6.79 -22.40
N ASN A 492 18.94 6.64 -22.65
CA ASN A 492 19.98 7.18 -21.79
C ASN A 492 19.90 8.72 -21.67
N GLN A 493 19.62 9.43 -22.77
CA GLN A 493 19.46 10.88 -22.75
C GLN A 493 18.15 11.31 -22.08
N LEU A 494 17.07 10.55 -22.28
CA LEU A 494 15.79 10.79 -21.62
C LEU A 494 15.91 10.66 -20.11
N GLU A 495 16.46 9.53 -19.64
CA GLU A 495 16.71 9.25 -18.23
C GLU A 495 17.63 10.32 -17.62
N TYR A 496 18.66 10.74 -18.35
CA TYR A 496 19.54 11.82 -17.92
C TYR A 496 18.75 13.12 -17.69
N ILE A 497 17.94 13.57 -18.65
CA ILE A 497 17.13 14.81 -18.53
C ILE A 497 16.18 14.72 -17.34
N GLN A 498 15.51 13.57 -17.18
CA GLN A 498 14.58 13.30 -16.08
C GLN A 498 15.24 13.41 -14.70
N HIS A 499 16.44 12.86 -14.53
CA HIS A 499 17.10 12.78 -13.23
C HIS A 499 17.86 14.06 -12.85
N ASN A 500 18.18 14.94 -13.79
CA ASN A 500 18.98 16.15 -13.53
C ASN A 500 18.40 17.06 -12.43
N PRO A 501 17.10 17.41 -12.43
CA PRO A 501 16.52 18.22 -11.34
C PRO A 501 16.69 17.54 -9.97
N THR A 502 16.41 16.24 -9.88
CA THR A 502 16.51 15.49 -8.61
C THR A 502 17.96 15.38 -8.12
N LYS A 503 18.93 15.24 -9.04
CA LYS A 503 20.37 15.17 -8.73
C LYS A 503 20.87 16.38 -7.95
N VAL A 504 20.31 17.56 -8.19
CA VAL A 504 20.67 18.81 -7.51
C VAL A 504 19.67 19.22 -6.42
N GLY A 505 18.78 18.31 -6.01
CA GLY A 505 17.83 18.52 -4.91
C GLY A 505 16.57 19.30 -5.28
N LEU A 506 16.27 19.49 -6.57
CA LEU A 506 15.02 20.08 -7.04
C LEU A 506 13.96 18.98 -7.16
N HIS A 507 13.18 18.81 -6.10
CA HIS A 507 12.00 17.94 -6.04
C HIS A 507 10.75 18.74 -6.42
N ASP A 508 9.77 18.11 -7.09
CA ASP A 508 8.52 18.76 -7.50
C ASP A 508 8.71 19.98 -8.42
N TYR A 509 9.65 19.85 -9.34
CA TYR A 509 10.13 20.95 -10.16
C TYR A 509 9.27 21.14 -11.43
N PRO A 510 8.60 22.29 -11.61
CA PRO A 510 7.60 22.47 -12.68
C PRO A 510 8.22 22.69 -14.06
N PHE A 511 9.53 22.88 -14.16
CA PHE A 511 10.23 23.10 -15.43
C PHE A 511 10.96 21.82 -15.89
N LEU A 512 10.28 20.69 -15.81
CA LEU A 512 10.65 19.38 -16.35
C LEU A 512 9.47 18.82 -17.14
N TYR A 513 9.72 18.32 -18.35
CA TYR A 513 8.72 17.74 -19.23
C TYR A 513 9.26 16.50 -19.94
N ILE A 514 8.39 15.50 -20.11
CA ILE A 514 8.59 14.31 -20.95
C ILE A 514 7.30 14.12 -21.77
N HIS A 515 7.47 13.81 -23.06
CA HIS A 515 6.35 13.70 -24.00
C HIS A 515 5.45 12.51 -23.67
N GLU A 516 4.13 12.73 -23.70
CA GLU A 516 3.10 11.81 -23.19
C GLU A 516 3.10 10.42 -23.87
N ASP A 517 3.47 10.35 -25.15
CA ASP A 517 3.58 9.09 -25.91
C ASP A 517 4.87 8.27 -25.61
N ILE A 518 5.79 8.77 -24.78
CA ILE A 518 7.02 8.06 -24.39
C ILE A 518 6.76 7.34 -23.06
N ASP A 519 6.55 6.02 -23.11
CA ASP A 519 6.42 5.17 -21.92
C ASP A 519 7.81 4.92 -21.30
N ASP A 520 8.26 5.83 -20.44
CA ASP A 520 9.56 5.75 -19.76
C ASP A 520 9.54 4.91 -18.47
N GLY A 521 8.39 4.34 -18.11
CA GLY A 521 8.20 3.55 -16.91
C GLY A 521 8.49 4.27 -15.58
N MET A 522 8.78 5.59 -15.58
CA MET A 522 9.28 6.32 -14.42
C MET A 522 8.74 7.75 -14.24
N THR A 523 8.32 8.47 -15.28
CA THR A 523 7.61 9.76 -15.16
C THR A 523 6.10 9.61 -15.26
N ARG A 524 5.56 8.93 -14.25
CA ARG A 524 4.19 9.19 -13.83
C ARG A 524 4.18 10.37 -12.88
N ARG A 525 4.23 11.57 -13.45
CA ARG A 525 3.60 12.73 -12.82
C ARG A 525 2.75 13.41 -13.88
N PRO A 526 1.52 12.94 -14.09
CA PRO A 526 0.56 13.85 -14.66
C PRO A 526 0.43 14.99 -13.64
N GLU A 527 0.23 16.22 -14.11
CA GLU A 527 -0.66 17.12 -13.40
C GLU A 527 -2.05 16.44 -13.40
N VAL A 528 -2.21 15.36 -12.61
CA VAL A 528 -3.51 14.74 -12.43
C VAL A 528 -4.26 15.74 -11.58
N ALA A 529 -5.28 16.39 -12.13
CA ALA A 529 -6.40 16.76 -11.29
C ALA A 529 -6.91 15.44 -10.71
N VAL A 530 -6.45 15.04 -9.53
CA VAL A 530 -6.85 13.78 -8.89
C VAL A 530 -8.37 13.83 -8.75
N THR A 531 -9.08 13.06 -9.59
CA THR A 531 -10.56 13.15 -9.69
C THR A 531 -11.27 12.14 -8.79
N ASP A 532 -10.52 11.22 -8.16
CA ASP A 532 -11.07 10.21 -7.25
C ASP A 532 -10.41 10.29 -5.87
N HIS A 533 -11.00 9.59 -4.91
CA HIS A 533 -10.63 9.63 -3.52
C HIS A 533 -10.65 8.22 -2.92
N ILE A 534 -9.86 8.03 -1.88
CA ILE A 534 -10.02 6.92 -0.96
C ILE A 534 -10.31 7.48 0.43
N GLY A 535 -11.14 6.80 1.20
CA GLY A 535 -11.31 7.11 2.61
C GLY A 535 -10.59 6.10 3.49
N GLY A 536 -10.37 6.47 4.75
CA GLY A 536 -9.86 5.57 5.77
C GLY A 536 -10.45 5.90 7.12
N PHE A 537 -10.58 4.91 8.00
CA PHE A 537 -11.07 5.10 9.36
C PHE A 537 -10.41 4.18 10.39
N VAL A 538 -10.42 4.62 11.64
CA VAL A 538 -10.12 3.82 12.84
C VAL A 538 -11.10 4.21 13.94
N VAL A 539 -11.73 3.24 14.60
CA VAL A 539 -12.63 3.43 15.74
C VAL A 539 -12.28 2.47 16.86
N GLY A 540 -12.54 2.84 18.11
CA GLY A 540 -12.29 2.00 19.27
C GLY A 540 -13.08 2.40 20.50
N ILE A 541 -13.28 1.42 21.38
CA ILE A 541 -13.96 1.56 22.67
C ILE A 541 -12.93 1.39 23.78
N HIS A 542 -12.66 2.46 24.51
CA HIS A 542 -11.69 2.50 25.61
C HIS A 542 -12.38 2.23 26.96
N GLY A 543 -11.66 1.64 27.92
CA GLY A 543 -12.14 1.36 29.28
C GLY A 543 -12.66 -0.06 29.51
N ALA A 544 -12.85 -0.84 28.43
CA ALA A 544 -13.38 -2.20 28.53
C ALA A 544 -12.38 -3.19 29.12
N ASP A 545 -11.12 -3.13 28.68
CA ASP A 545 -10.08 -4.05 29.13
C ASP A 545 -9.70 -3.78 30.60
N GLU A 546 -9.65 -2.51 31.00
CA GLU A 546 -9.38 -2.10 32.39
C GLU A 546 -10.49 -2.57 33.33
N TRP A 547 -11.76 -2.36 32.96
CA TRP A 547 -12.87 -2.77 33.81
C TRP A 547 -13.05 -4.29 33.84
N ALA A 548 -12.82 -4.97 32.72
CA ALA A 548 -12.81 -6.44 32.69
C ALA A 548 -11.71 -7.01 33.60
N ALA A 549 -10.53 -6.38 33.65
CA ALA A 549 -9.48 -6.77 34.59
C ALA A 549 -9.92 -6.59 36.06
N GLU A 550 -10.52 -5.45 36.41
CA GLU A 550 -11.08 -5.21 37.76
C GLU A 550 -12.12 -6.26 38.17
N LEU A 551 -13.00 -6.65 37.24
CA LEU A 551 -14.02 -7.67 37.48
C LEU A 551 -13.39 -9.05 37.68
N ARG A 552 -12.35 -9.40 36.91
CA ARG A 552 -11.62 -10.66 37.09
C ARG A 552 -10.92 -10.74 38.44
N GLU A 553 -10.34 -9.64 38.92
CA GLU A 553 -9.74 -9.57 40.27
C GLU A 553 -10.78 -9.80 41.38
N LYS A 554 -12.04 -9.44 41.15
CA LYS A 554 -13.18 -9.72 42.04
C LYS A 554 -13.81 -11.09 41.85
N HIS A 555 -13.25 -11.93 40.98
CA HIS A 555 -13.80 -13.23 40.58
C HIS A 555 -15.16 -13.14 39.85
N GLU A 556 -15.48 -11.99 39.23
CA GLU A 556 -16.69 -11.76 38.42
C GLU A 556 -16.41 -12.00 36.92
N VAL A 557 -15.99 -13.22 36.59
CA VAL A 557 -15.49 -13.55 35.24
C VAL A 557 -16.58 -13.44 34.16
N ASP A 558 -17.82 -13.84 34.46
CA ASP A 558 -18.94 -13.76 33.52
C ASP A 558 -19.24 -12.31 33.14
N SER A 559 -19.24 -11.40 34.13
CA SER A 559 -19.38 -9.96 33.91
C SER A 559 -18.22 -9.40 33.09
N ALA A 560 -16.98 -9.83 33.35
CA ALA A 560 -15.81 -9.39 32.57
C ALA A 560 -15.92 -9.78 31.10
N ILE A 561 -16.37 -11.01 30.81
CA ILE A 561 -16.63 -11.48 29.43
C ILE A 561 -17.75 -10.65 28.79
N MET A 562 -18.83 -10.37 29.53
CA MET A 562 -19.94 -9.55 29.05
C MET A 562 -19.51 -8.12 28.69
N VAL A 563 -18.74 -7.47 29.56
CA VAL A 563 -18.16 -6.13 29.35
C VAL A 563 -17.38 -6.07 28.03
N GLN A 564 -16.47 -7.02 27.79
CA GLN A 564 -15.68 -7.06 26.56
C GLN A 564 -16.55 -7.36 25.34
N ALA A 565 -17.50 -8.29 25.44
CA ALA A 565 -18.43 -8.60 24.35
C ALA A 565 -19.31 -7.40 23.95
N ILE A 566 -19.77 -6.60 24.93
CA ILE A 566 -20.49 -5.35 24.67
C ILE A 566 -19.57 -4.32 24.02
N ALA A 567 -18.32 -4.19 24.48
CA ALA A 567 -17.35 -3.29 23.86
C ALA A 567 -17.10 -3.62 22.39
N ASP A 568 -16.94 -4.91 22.05
CA ASP A 568 -16.83 -5.37 20.66
C ASP A 568 -18.06 -4.99 19.82
N ARG A 569 -19.27 -5.18 20.38
CA ARG A 569 -20.52 -4.76 19.71
C ARG A 569 -20.57 -3.26 19.47
N LEU A 570 -20.13 -2.46 20.43
CA LEU A 570 -20.05 -1.01 20.31
C LEU A 570 -19.00 -0.58 19.28
N ALA A 571 -17.85 -1.26 19.18
CA ALA A 571 -16.82 -0.98 18.20
C ALA A 571 -17.32 -1.21 16.75
N GLU A 572 -18.00 -2.33 16.52
CA GLU A 572 -18.62 -2.64 15.22
C GLU A 572 -19.76 -1.68 14.88
N ALA A 573 -20.61 -1.35 15.86
CA ALA A 573 -21.65 -0.35 15.70
C ALA A 573 -21.07 1.04 15.36
N PHE A 574 -19.90 1.38 15.93
CA PHE A 574 -19.20 2.61 15.62
C PHE A 574 -18.62 2.59 14.21
N ALA A 575 -18.08 1.47 13.75
CA ALA A 575 -17.66 1.33 12.36
C ALA A 575 -18.82 1.54 11.38
N GLU A 576 -20.00 0.99 11.68
CA GLU A 576 -21.20 1.17 10.84
C GLU A 576 -21.70 2.62 10.85
N LEU A 577 -21.83 3.24 12.04
CA LEU A 577 -22.24 4.64 12.17
C LEU A 577 -21.25 5.59 11.47
N LEU A 578 -19.94 5.36 11.67
CA LEU A 578 -18.91 6.15 11.04
C LEU A 578 -18.95 5.98 9.52
N HIS A 579 -19.11 4.76 9.02
CA HIS A 579 -19.25 4.53 7.60
C HIS A 579 -20.46 5.28 7.03
N HIS A 580 -21.63 5.19 7.69
CA HIS A 580 -22.81 5.99 7.29
C HIS A 580 -22.49 7.49 7.22
N ARG A 581 -21.88 8.06 8.27
CA ARG A 581 -21.45 9.47 8.26
C ARG A 581 -20.45 9.78 7.15
N ALA A 582 -19.55 8.84 6.85
CA ALA A 582 -18.58 8.99 5.78
C ALA A 582 -19.25 9.00 4.40
N ARG A 583 -20.23 8.11 4.13
CA ARG A 583 -20.97 8.11 2.84
C ARG A 583 -21.72 9.42 2.62
N VAL A 584 -22.34 9.96 3.68
CA VAL A 584 -23.00 11.27 3.64
C VAL A 584 -22.00 12.40 3.42
N ALA A 585 -20.89 12.43 4.17
CA ALA A 585 -19.85 13.46 4.02
C ALA A 585 -19.10 13.36 2.68
N TRP A 586 -19.03 12.18 2.09
CA TRP A 586 -18.45 11.97 0.76
C TRP A 586 -19.45 12.37 -0.36
N GLY A 587 -20.73 12.53 -0.03
CA GLY A 587 -21.72 13.11 -0.93
C GLY A 587 -22.40 12.11 -1.89
N TYR A 588 -22.24 10.80 -1.69
CA TYR A 588 -22.92 9.78 -2.49
C TYR A 588 -24.07 9.06 -1.77
N GLU A 589 -24.38 9.45 -0.54
CA GLU A 589 -25.59 9.05 0.18
C GLU A 589 -26.28 10.27 0.78
N ARG A 590 -27.62 10.32 0.72
CA ARG A 590 -28.39 11.41 1.36
C ARG A 590 -28.60 11.12 2.85
N PRO A 591 -28.63 12.15 3.71
CA PRO A 591 -28.98 11.97 5.12
C PRO A 591 -30.34 11.26 5.28
N ASN A 592 -30.37 10.19 6.07
CA ASN A 592 -31.57 9.36 6.34
C ASN A 592 -32.15 8.63 5.11
N GLU A 593 -31.35 8.34 4.09
CA GLU A 593 -31.78 7.55 2.94
C GLU A 593 -32.13 6.10 3.31
N PHE A 594 -31.38 5.51 4.24
CA PHE A 594 -31.58 4.14 4.72
C PHE A 594 -31.94 4.12 6.21
N ASN A 595 -32.80 3.18 6.58
CA ASN A 595 -33.03 2.88 7.99
C ASN A 595 -31.95 1.92 8.53
N HIS A 596 -31.83 1.82 9.85
CA HIS A 596 -30.77 1.02 10.46
C HIS A 596 -30.77 -0.48 10.08
N ASN A 597 -31.94 -1.08 9.78
CA ASN A 597 -31.99 -2.49 9.34
C ASN A 597 -31.42 -2.66 7.92
N GLU A 598 -31.56 -1.64 7.07
CA GLU A 598 -30.98 -1.61 5.71
C GLU A 598 -29.46 -1.41 5.79
N LEU A 599 -28.99 -0.57 6.72
CA LEU A 599 -27.56 -0.38 6.99
C LEU A 599 -26.86 -1.69 7.41
N ILE A 600 -27.44 -2.42 8.36
CA ILE A 600 -26.88 -3.72 8.81
C ILE A 600 -26.86 -4.75 7.67
N LYS A 601 -27.83 -4.70 6.76
CA LYS A 601 -27.87 -5.58 5.57
C LYS A 601 -26.97 -5.10 4.44
N GLU A 602 -26.18 -4.05 4.67
CA GLU A 602 -25.28 -3.44 3.70
C GLU A 602 -25.98 -3.03 2.39
N ILE A 603 -27.24 -2.59 2.47
CA ILE A 603 -28.02 -2.15 1.30
C ILE A 603 -27.69 -0.69 0.99
N TYR A 604 -26.41 -0.39 0.77
CA TYR A 604 -25.91 0.94 0.39
C TYR A 604 -24.80 0.82 -0.66
N GLN A 605 -24.48 1.95 -1.30
CA GLN A 605 -23.35 2.08 -2.21
C GLN A 605 -22.03 2.12 -1.42
N GLY A 606 -20.97 1.55 -2.00
CA GLY A 606 -19.62 1.58 -1.43
C GLY A 606 -19.35 0.48 -0.40
N ILE A 607 -18.07 0.30 -0.07
CA ILE A 607 -17.59 -0.74 0.87
C ILE A 607 -16.54 -0.18 1.83
N ARG A 608 -16.30 -0.91 2.92
CA ARG A 608 -15.32 -0.55 3.95
C ARG A 608 -14.29 -1.65 4.29
N PRO A 609 -13.52 -2.16 3.31
CA PRO A 609 -12.64 -3.31 3.51
C PRO A 609 -11.58 -3.03 4.57
N ALA A 610 -11.42 -3.99 5.48
CA ALA A 610 -10.47 -3.92 6.59
C ALA A 610 -9.24 -4.80 6.31
N PRO A 611 -8.01 -4.27 6.47
CA PRO A 611 -6.81 -5.10 6.39
C PRO A 611 -6.84 -6.29 7.36
N GLY A 612 -6.66 -7.50 6.82
CA GLY A 612 -6.82 -8.79 7.50
C GLY A 612 -8.07 -9.56 7.09
N TYR A 613 -9.05 -8.90 6.44
CA TYR A 613 -10.21 -9.57 5.85
C TYR A 613 -9.86 -10.15 4.47
N PRO A 614 -10.65 -11.11 3.96
CA PRO A 614 -10.34 -11.80 2.70
C PRO A 614 -10.09 -10.89 1.48
N ALA A 615 -10.71 -9.70 1.42
CA ALA A 615 -10.50 -8.75 0.32
C ALA A 615 -9.16 -8.01 0.38
N GLN A 616 -8.58 -7.89 1.58
CA GLN A 616 -7.29 -7.24 1.83
C GLN A 616 -6.56 -7.99 2.95
N PRO A 617 -6.05 -9.21 2.68
CA PRO A 617 -5.58 -10.09 3.74
C PRO A 617 -4.27 -9.64 4.41
N ASP A 618 -3.50 -8.73 3.79
CA ASP A 618 -2.27 -8.22 4.39
C ASP A 618 -2.57 -7.27 5.57
N HIS A 619 -2.32 -7.76 6.78
CA HIS A 619 -2.46 -6.99 8.02
C HIS A 619 -1.50 -5.78 8.10
N THR A 620 -0.39 -5.77 7.37
CA THR A 620 0.60 -4.69 7.42
C THR A 620 0.11 -3.39 6.81
N GLU A 621 -0.93 -3.43 5.96
CA GLU A 621 -1.59 -2.24 5.41
C GLU A 621 -2.22 -1.35 6.50
N LYS A 622 -2.50 -1.91 7.70
CA LYS A 622 -2.89 -1.09 8.86
C LYS A 622 -1.83 -0.07 9.23
N LYS A 623 -0.53 -0.35 9.03
CA LYS A 623 0.55 0.60 9.33
C LYS A 623 0.46 1.84 8.44
N THR A 624 0.19 1.65 7.14
CA THR A 624 -0.07 2.74 6.19
C THR A 624 -1.29 3.54 6.62
N LEU A 625 -2.39 2.86 6.95
CA LEU A 625 -3.64 3.50 7.38
C LEU A 625 -3.46 4.32 8.67
N PHE A 626 -2.81 3.76 9.68
CA PHE A 626 -2.56 4.44 10.95
C PHE A 626 -1.66 5.65 10.78
N LYS A 627 -0.61 5.55 9.94
CA LYS A 627 0.26 6.67 9.61
C LYS A 627 -0.48 7.78 8.86
N LEU A 628 -1.28 7.42 7.85
CA LEU A 628 -2.07 8.35 7.05
C LEU A 628 -3.03 9.17 7.92
N LEU A 629 -3.76 8.49 8.81
CA LEU A 629 -4.74 9.12 9.70
C LEU A 629 -4.12 9.77 10.94
N LYS A 630 -2.84 9.49 11.25
CA LYS A 630 -2.26 9.73 12.58
C LYS A 630 -3.10 9.11 13.70
N ALA A 631 -3.64 7.92 13.45
CA ALA A 631 -4.69 7.31 14.27
C ALA A 631 -4.28 7.20 15.75
N SER A 632 -3.10 6.65 16.04
CA SER A 632 -2.64 6.49 17.43
C SER A 632 -2.53 7.78 18.21
N GLU A 633 -2.11 8.88 17.56
CA GLU A 633 -1.98 10.19 18.21
C GLU A 633 -3.35 10.81 18.53
N GLN A 634 -4.35 10.54 17.71
CA GLN A 634 -5.66 11.16 17.79
C GLN A 634 -6.69 10.33 18.57
N THR A 635 -6.52 9.00 18.62
CA THR A 635 -7.51 8.10 19.22
C THR A 635 -6.98 7.26 20.38
N ASP A 636 -5.68 7.24 20.67
CA ASP A 636 -5.05 6.31 21.63
C ASP A 636 -5.24 4.82 21.26
N ILE A 637 -5.49 4.53 19.98
CA ILE A 637 -5.57 3.17 19.45
C ILE A 637 -4.20 2.82 18.87
N HIS A 638 -3.62 1.70 19.27
CA HIS A 638 -2.25 1.31 18.91
C HIS A 638 -2.20 -0.03 18.17
N LEU A 639 -1.19 -0.19 17.31
CA LEU A 639 -0.90 -1.46 16.65
C LEU A 639 0.15 -2.25 17.43
N THR A 640 -0.08 -3.55 17.61
CA THR A 640 0.95 -4.49 18.07
C THR A 640 1.96 -4.78 16.96
N GLU A 641 3.03 -5.51 17.27
CA GLU A 641 4.02 -5.98 16.28
C GLU A 641 3.37 -6.81 15.15
N SER A 642 2.31 -7.55 15.46
CA SER A 642 1.51 -8.36 14.52
C SER A 642 0.34 -7.60 13.90
N CYS A 643 0.27 -6.27 14.06
CA CYS A 643 -0.81 -5.41 13.59
C CYS A 643 -2.21 -5.79 14.13
N ALA A 644 -2.28 -6.33 15.35
CA ALA A 644 -3.51 -6.32 16.14
C ALA A 644 -3.72 -4.91 16.71
N MET A 645 -4.96 -4.51 16.99
CA MET A 645 -5.28 -3.19 17.54
C MET A 645 -5.54 -3.27 19.04
N HIS A 646 -5.04 -2.31 19.80
CA HIS A 646 -5.36 -2.11 21.22
C HIS A 646 -6.02 -0.73 21.41
N PRO A 647 -7.16 -0.60 22.12
CA PRO A 647 -7.92 -1.67 22.79
C PRO A 647 -8.43 -2.74 21.83
N GLY A 648 -8.72 -3.94 22.35
CA GLY A 648 -9.16 -5.07 21.51
C GLY A 648 -10.43 -4.74 20.72
N ALA A 649 -11.38 -4.08 21.37
CA ALA A 649 -12.61 -3.57 20.78
C ALA A 649 -12.37 -2.37 19.85
N ALA A 650 -11.78 -2.62 18.68
CA ALA A 650 -11.43 -1.62 17.68
C ALA A 650 -11.61 -2.15 16.25
N VAL A 651 -11.94 -1.25 15.32
CA VAL A 651 -12.13 -1.55 13.89
C VAL A 651 -11.42 -0.49 13.05
N SER A 652 -10.77 -0.92 11.96
CA SER A 652 -10.11 -0.03 11.02
C SER A 652 -10.29 -0.54 9.60
N GLY A 653 -10.43 0.37 8.63
CA GLY A 653 -10.51 -0.02 7.23
C GLY A 653 -10.35 1.15 6.27
N LEU A 654 -10.29 0.80 4.99
CA LEU A 654 -10.44 1.74 3.89
C LEU A 654 -11.92 1.95 3.58
N LEU A 655 -12.24 3.01 2.85
CA LEU A 655 -13.58 3.32 2.37
C LEU A 655 -13.52 3.54 0.85
N PHE A 656 -14.42 2.89 0.12
CA PHE A 656 -14.54 3.00 -1.34
C PHE A 656 -15.94 3.47 -1.70
N SER A 657 -16.04 4.43 -2.61
CA SER A 657 -17.31 5.04 -3.02
C SER A 657 -17.91 4.41 -4.28
N HIS A 658 -17.11 3.71 -5.10
CA HIS A 658 -17.56 3.22 -6.39
C HIS A 658 -18.75 2.23 -6.25
N PRO A 659 -19.84 2.38 -7.03
CA PRO A 659 -21.05 1.57 -6.89
C PRO A 659 -20.85 0.08 -7.20
N GLU A 660 -19.86 -0.26 -8.01
CA GLU A 660 -19.52 -1.66 -8.30
C GLU A 660 -18.55 -2.30 -7.31
N SER A 661 -18.04 -1.52 -6.33
CA SER A 661 -17.15 -2.06 -5.31
C SER A 661 -17.86 -3.15 -4.48
N LYS A 662 -17.13 -4.22 -4.17
CA LYS A 662 -17.70 -5.39 -3.48
C LYS A 662 -16.64 -6.14 -2.69
N TYR A 663 -17.06 -6.87 -1.66
CA TYR A 663 -16.17 -7.81 -0.99
C TYR A 663 -15.94 -9.06 -1.86
N PHE A 664 -14.68 -9.44 -1.99
CA PHE A 664 -14.25 -10.68 -2.63
C PHE A 664 -13.11 -11.29 -1.83
N ALA A 665 -12.85 -12.59 -2.00
CA ALA A 665 -11.74 -13.24 -1.31
C ALA A 665 -10.51 -13.33 -2.22
N ILE A 666 -9.38 -12.83 -1.74
CA ILE A 666 -8.05 -13.25 -2.19
C ILE A 666 -7.83 -14.65 -1.62
N SER A 667 -7.45 -15.57 -2.48
CA SER A 667 -7.26 -16.98 -2.11
C SER A 667 -5.86 -17.41 -2.51
N GLU A 668 -5.74 -18.45 -3.34
CA GLU A 668 -4.44 -18.92 -3.81
C GLU A 668 -3.78 -17.90 -4.73
N LEU A 669 -2.53 -17.57 -4.40
CA LEU A 669 -1.66 -16.71 -5.19
C LEU A 669 -0.52 -17.52 -5.76
N GLN A 670 -0.10 -17.20 -6.97
CA GLN A 670 1.11 -17.74 -7.56
C GLN A 670 2.36 -16.98 -7.09
N LYS A 671 3.52 -17.60 -7.29
CA LYS A 671 4.81 -17.05 -6.87
C LYS A 671 5.15 -15.73 -7.56
N ASP A 672 4.64 -15.50 -8.76
CA ASP A 672 4.86 -14.25 -9.50
C ASP A 672 4.24 -13.05 -8.77
N GLN A 673 3.00 -13.15 -8.31
CA GLN A 673 2.35 -12.11 -7.52
C GLN A 673 2.99 -11.92 -6.15
N VAL A 674 3.38 -12.99 -5.47
CA VAL A 674 4.08 -12.88 -4.19
C VAL A 674 5.39 -12.09 -4.36
N LYS A 675 6.16 -12.36 -5.42
CA LYS A 675 7.40 -11.63 -5.73
C LYS A 675 7.14 -10.17 -6.13
N ASP A 676 6.13 -9.93 -6.95
CA ASP A 676 5.71 -8.58 -7.35
C ASP A 676 5.27 -7.74 -6.15
N TYR A 677 4.44 -8.32 -5.27
CA TYR A 677 3.99 -7.68 -4.04
C TYR A 677 5.16 -7.41 -3.08
N ALA A 678 6.07 -8.38 -2.91
CA ALA A 678 7.27 -8.18 -2.11
C ALA A 678 8.13 -7.01 -2.64
N LYS A 679 8.32 -6.93 -3.97
CA LYS A 679 9.03 -5.81 -4.60
C LYS A 679 8.33 -4.46 -4.31
N ARG A 680 7.01 -4.38 -4.49
CA ARG A 680 6.22 -3.17 -4.20
C ARG A 680 6.32 -2.73 -2.74
N LYS A 681 6.33 -3.69 -1.81
CA LYS A 681 6.45 -3.46 -0.37
C LYS A 681 7.87 -3.23 0.13
N GLY A 682 8.89 -3.39 -0.73
CA GLY A 682 10.30 -3.37 -0.33
C GLY A 682 10.71 -4.56 0.56
N TRP A 683 10.04 -5.70 0.41
CA TRP A 683 10.31 -6.95 1.13
C TRP A 683 11.19 -7.90 0.29
N THR A 684 11.81 -8.87 0.96
CA THR A 684 12.68 -9.89 0.36
C THR A 684 11.94 -11.18 0.05
#